data_AF-A0A8B9L7N0-F1
#
_entry.id   AF-A0A8B9L7N0-F1
#
_cell.length_a   1.000
_cell.length_b   1.000
_cell.length_c   1.000
_cell.angle_alpha   90.00
_cell.angle_beta   90.00
_cell.angle_gamma   90.00
#
_symmetry.space_group_name_H-M   'P 1'
#
loop_
_entity.id
_entity.type
_entity.pdbx_description
1 polymer ?
#
loop_
_entity_poly.entity_id
_entity_poly.type
_entity_poly.pdbx_seq_one_letter_code
_entity_poly.pdbx_strand_id
1 'polypeptide(L)'
;MADTVQTGDEVGRILVKVQNDLSQLKKSLSRVIISEPGETLDIQVLDAAISRTEIGIKQLLAGTIRALKHNFSISVTHVLLSIHQHKAAFAMRLLYNPSHPKNRELIHQNYGIQLPDLQKKTGSNVSVQCAPALPPVPISKHCFSIVDGRIDPCCTEFCAFKKQYCLCWGPLMEALWRLEQLMQEYAVPHARVCDQRLVALMQTGELDWGGGGVGHLLSVLENQEEVWELMRRPGQRYRGEGGRQAAAERIQASWRCHQARTAYLRQQRRKWAAETIAISWLLHAQVGRVRKSLQATRLRQLENYRSRAEVRHIHTNTLTHTYIHIVASLFLIFLTGFDILQNTQMGRLCDIRDENIEVIYVCPVRLGEDLLHYYTQLLGLQGAVETGDLSAVPASSAKRFTILTPEAYQHFPNHNMCVSTLLKYSPRTLRRIKDLIQGKHAYIVSGVPHMDDLAVADELGVPVLGPEPAVAQLYGTKSGARRIFTSAGVSVPPGHGDIYTLQQLYECLAQLMTDHLEVQRWLFKMDGEFGSRGTAYCDVSHLSFRSWALQKYRRHGPQLWRMAWAQEPVLIKFQEEVPALLASHAKLFNTSCYPSWISFLEHFLKEGGTVEAYPPSDSVTCLTVDLLVEPGGEVHMLSCGDQLHEPGSMQVVGCSMPQTSICQHTLHSICMRVGQACHQRHILGLLSLDLVTFLELGTLEQQVWAVDLDIGYSNQLAMTQMMLFMTSGTLNCRTGCLEVPPLVINSKASALTSRFAVMSSKLFHTNLSMVHYSVFFQMCKAHRIGFDIKERQGSVFALHDSTERKSLGLVTISPDLKGALLTFAHNLSIIHQEISAPNLQGKTNFKKLIKNIEEVVGVTIQNAEIEKSA
;
A
#
# COMPACT_ATOMS: atom_id res chain seq x y z
N MET A 1 -23.59 7.54 19.91
CA MET A 1 -24.21 6.51 19.03
C MET A 1 -23.31 6.13 17.84
N ALA A 2 -21.98 6.19 17.99
CA ALA A 2 -21.06 5.62 16.99
C ALA A 2 -21.11 4.07 17.02
N ASP A 3 -21.34 3.49 18.21
CA ASP A 3 -21.40 2.04 18.44
C ASP A 3 -22.58 1.34 17.75
N THR A 4 -23.68 2.05 17.47
CA THR A 4 -24.90 1.46 16.89
C THR A 4 -24.85 1.35 15.36
N VAL A 5 -24.00 2.15 14.72
CA VAL A 5 -23.73 2.06 13.27
C VAL A 5 -22.62 1.05 13.01
N GLN A 6 -21.62 0.95 13.91
CA GLN A 6 -20.61 -0.12 13.87
C GLN A 6 -21.22 -1.51 14.03
N THR A 7 -22.14 -1.69 14.99
CA THR A 7 -22.79 -2.99 15.24
C THR A 7 -23.66 -3.49 14.07
N GLY A 8 -24.24 -2.61 13.25
CA GLY A 8 -25.00 -3.01 12.05
C GLY A 8 -24.13 -3.57 10.92
N ASP A 9 -22.95 -2.97 10.72
CA ASP A 9 -21.95 -3.44 9.75
C ASP A 9 -21.25 -4.72 10.24
N GLU A 10 -21.12 -4.86 11.56
CA GLU A 10 -20.57 -6.03 12.24
C GLU A 10 -21.49 -7.27 12.12
N VAL A 11 -22.80 -7.12 12.32
CA VAL A 11 -23.76 -8.24 12.15
C VAL A 11 -23.80 -8.74 10.71
N GLY A 12 -23.76 -7.84 9.72
CA GLY A 12 -23.66 -8.22 8.31
C GLY A 12 -22.37 -8.99 7.99
N ARG A 13 -21.24 -8.54 8.54
CA ARG A 13 -19.94 -9.25 8.43
C ARG A 13 -19.97 -10.61 9.14
N ILE A 14 -20.57 -10.70 10.32
CA ILE A 14 -20.70 -11.94 11.09
C ILE A 14 -21.54 -12.96 10.32
N LEU A 15 -22.70 -12.57 9.76
CA LEU A 15 -23.54 -13.49 8.99
C LEU A 15 -22.84 -14.02 7.73
N VAL A 16 -22.09 -13.15 7.04
CA VAL A 16 -21.28 -13.55 5.87
C VAL A 16 -20.12 -14.45 6.29
N LYS A 17 -19.48 -14.18 7.44
CA LYS A 17 -18.42 -15.01 8.01
C LYS A 17 -18.96 -16.40 8.37
N VAL A 18 -20.10 -16.48 9.08
CA VAL A 18 -20.77 -17.75 9.42
C VAL A 18 -21.11 -18.55 8.16
N GLN A 19 -21.59 -17.91 7.10
CA GLN A 19 -21.85 -18.61 5.83
C GLN A 19 -20.56 -19.17 5.21
N ASN A 20 -19.47 -18.41 5.22
CA ASN A 20 -18.17 -18.86 4.69
C ASN A 20 -17.59 -20.01 5.52
N ASP A 21 -17.67 -19.91 6.84
CA ASP A 21 -17.18 -20.92 7.77
C ASP A 21 -17.98 -22.23 7.60
N LEU A 22 -19.30 -22.16 7.44
CA LEU A 22 -20.15 -23.34 7.13
C LEU A 22 -19.82 -23.96 5.77
N SER A 23 -19.58 -23.14 4.75
CA SER A 23 -19.18 -23.62 3.42
C SER A 23 -17.77 -24.24 3.41
N GLN A 24 -16.83 -23.72 4.22
CA GLN A 24 -15.52 -24.33 4.41
C GLN A 24 -15.62 -25.63 5.18
N LEU A 25 -16.41 -25.68 6.26
CA LEU A 25 -16.65 -26.89 7.03
C LEU A 25 -17.23 -28.01 6.16
N LYS A 26 -18.18 -27.70 5.27
CA LYS A 26 -18.72 -28.66 4.28
C LYS A 26 -17.65 -29.20 3.32
N LYS A 27 -16.71 -28.35 2.89
CA LYS A 27 -15.57 -28.78 2.04
C LYS A 27 -14.54 -29.61 2.80
N SER A 28 -14.33 -29.33 4.08
CA SER A 28 -13.43 -30.11 4.93
C SER A 28 -14.02 -31.49 5.24
N LEU A 29 -15.32 -31.56 5.56
CA LEU A 29 -16.04 -32.80 5.85
C LEU A 29 -16.11 -33.74 4.63
N SER A 30 -16.20 -33.20 3.41
CA SER A 30 -16.18 -34.01 2.17
C SER A 30 -14.82 -34.61 1.82
N ARG A 31 -13.75 -34.24 2.54
CA ARG A 31 -12.38 -34.77 2.35
C ARG A 31 -11.97 -35.79 3.42
N VAL A 32 -12.79 -36.03 4.43
CA VAL A 32 -12.48 -36.97 5.51
C VAL A 32 -12.84 -38.39 5.07
N ILE A 33 -11.82 -39.20 4.77
CA ILE A 33 -11.94 -40.66 4.66
C ILE A 33 -11.84 -41.22 6.09
N ILE A 34 -12.88 -41.87 6.58
CA ILE A 34 -12.91 -42.43 7.94
C ILE A 34 -12.14 -43.75 7.95
N SER A 35 -11.00 -43.77 8.64
CA SER A 35 -10.35 -44.98 9.13
C SER A 35 -10.59 -45.10 10.64
N GLU A 36 -11.04 -46.28 11.06
CA GLU A 36 -11.23 -46.81 12.42
C GLU A 36 -12.64 -46.72 13.07
N PRO A 37 -13.05 -47.76 13.84
CA PRO A 37 -14.44 -47.98 14.23
C PRO A 37 -14.65 -47.65 15.72
N GLY A 38 -15.35 -46.55 15.99
CA GLY A 38 -15.83 -46.21 17.32
C GLY A 38 -16.38 -44.79 17.34
N GLU A 39 -17.71 -44.67 17.32
CA GLU A 39 -18.51 -43.43 17.15
C GLU A 39 -18.55 -42.87 15.71
N THR A 40 -19.45 -43.43 14.90
CA THR A 40 -19.82 -42.87 13.60
C THR A 40 -20.55 -41.54 13.77
N LEU A 41 -19.85 -40.42 13.55
CA LEU A 41 -20.47 -39.14 13.30
C LEU A 41 -21.24 -39.25 11.98
N ASP A 42 -22.56 -39.16 12.00
CA ASP A 42 -23.37 -39.27 10.78
C ASP A 42 -23.18 -37.99 9.93
N ILE A 43 -22.18 -38.05 9.04
CA ILE A 43 -21.80 -36.95 8.13
C ILE A 43 -23.00 -36.53 7.28
N GLN A 44 -23.95 -37.43 6.98
CA GLN A 44 -25.14 -37.09 6.20
C GLN A 44 -26.12 -36.22 7.00
N VAL A 45 -26.31 -36.49 8.30
CA VAL A 45 -27.14 -35.67 9.19
C VAL A 45 -26.54 -34.28 9.37
N LEU A 46 -25.21 -34.20 9.51
CA LEU A 46 -24.50 -32.93 9.63
C LEU A 46 -24.53 -32.12 8.32
N ASP A 47 -24.33 -32.77 7.16
CA ASP A 47 -24.40 -32.10 5.85
C ASP A 47 -25.84 -31.64 5.53
N ALA A 48 -26.85 -32.41 5.94
CA ALA A 48 -28.25 -32.02 5.83
C ALA A 48 -28.59 -30.83 6.75
N ALA A 49 -28.05 -30.78 7.96
CA ALA A 49 -28.22 -29.65 8.88
C ALA A 49 -27.55 -28.36 8.35
N ILE A 50 -26.33 -28.46 7.83
CA ILE A 50 -25.61 -27.34 7.21
C ILE A 50 -26.36 -26.84 5.97
N SER A 51 -26.80 -27.76 5.10
CA SER A 51 -27.53 -27.41 3.88
C SER A 51 -28.88 -26.76 4.18
N ARG A 52 -29.63 -27.25 5.17
CA ARG A 52 -30.88 -26.62 5.64
C ARG A 52 -30.64 -25.21 6.18
N THR A 53 -29.55 -25.01 6.91
CA THR A 53 -29.18 -23.69 7.47
C THR A 53 -28.79 -22.71 6.37
N GLU A 54 -27.99 -23.13 5.39
CA GLU A 54 -27.66 -22.30 4.23
C GLU A 54 -28.88 -21.96 3.38
N ILE A 55 -29.77 -22.93 3.13
CA ILE A 55 -31.01 -22.72 2.36
C ILE A 55 -31.95 -21.78 3.13
N GLY A 56 -32.10 -21.96 4.44
CA GLY A 56 -32.91 -21.09 5.29
C GLY A 56 -32.43 -19.65 5.26
N ILE A 57 -31.12 -19.41 5.38
CA ILE A 57 -30.52 -18.08 5.28
C ILE A 57 -30.75 -17.48 3.88
N LYS A 58 -30.54 -18.26 2.80
CA LYS A 58 -30.78 -17.82 1.41
C LYS A 58 -32.24 -17.50 1.15
N GLN A 59 -33.18 -18.28 1.66
CA GLN A 59 -34.62 -18.06 1.49
C GLN A 59 -35.09 -16.82 2.26
N LEU A 60 -34.61 -16.62 3.50
CA LEU A 60 -34.91 -15.43 4.29
C LEU A 60 -34.40 -14.16 3.58
N LEU A 61 -33.19 -14.21 3.05
CA LEU A 61 -32.58 -13.14 2.26
C LEU A 61 -33.33 -12.88 0.96
N ALA A 62 -33.66 -13.93 0.20
CA ALA A 62 -34.38 -13.81 -1.06
C ALA A 62 -35.82 -13.29 -0.88
N GLY A 63 -36.50 -13.66 0.22
CA GLY A 63 -37.81 -13.12 0.58
C GLY A 63 -37.73 -11.63 0.92
N THR A 64 -36.69 -11.24 1.66
CA THR A 64 -36.42 -9.85 2.03
C THR A 64 -36.05 -8.99 0.81
N ILE A 65 -35.24 -9.53 -0.11
CA ILE A 65 -34.85 -8.87 -1.37
C ILE A 65 -36.03 -8.75 -2.33
N ARG A 66 -36.92 -9.75 -2.42
CA ARG A 66 -38.16 -9.66 -3.22
C ARG A 66 -39.10 -8.57 -2.68
N ALA A 67 -39.25 -8.48 -1.36
CA ALA A 67 -40.02 -7.41 -0.71
C ALA A 67 -39.43 -6.01 -0.94
N LEU A 68 -38.11 -5.90 -1.09
CA LEU A 68 -37.43 -4.65 -1.44
C LEU A 68 -37.55 -4.32 -2.94
N LYS A 69 -37.42 -5.31 -3.84
CA LYS A 69 -37.60 -5.13 -5.29
C LYS A 69 -39.01 -4.71 -5.67
N HIS A 70 -40.04 -5.23 -4.98
CA HIS A 70 -41.44 -4.88 -5.26
C HIS A 70 -41.79 -3.42 -4.89
N ASN A 71 -40.95 -2.77 -4.08
CA ASN A 71 -41.07 -1.34 -3.72
C ASN A 71 -40.16 -0.41 -4.56
N PHE A 72 -39.26 -0.96 -5.37
CA PHE A 72 -38.29 -0.21 -6.18
C PHE A 72 -38.32 -0.68 -7.63
N SER A 73 -39.45 -0.45 -8.31
CA SER A 73 -39.53 -0.61 -9.77
C SER A 73 -39.19 0.71 -10.47
N ILE A 74 -37.94 1.19 -10.34
CA ILE A 74 -37.36 2.19 -11.27
C ILE A 74 -35.90 1.82 -11.52
N SER A 75 -35.58 1.56 -12.78
CA SER A 75 -34.26 1.27 -13.33
C SER A 75 -33.29 2.44 -13.13
N VAL A 76 -32.33 2.34 -12.21
CA VAL A 76 -31.12 3.19 -12.23
C VAL A 76 -29.91 2.43 -11.65
N THR A 77 -29.32 1.56 -12.46
CA THR A 77 -27.98 0.99 -12.20
C THR A 77 -26.92 1.86 -12.87
N HIS A 78 -26.23 2.68 -12.08
CA HIS A 78 -24.77 2.94 -12.10
C HIS A 78 -24.36 4.31 -11.53
N VAL A 79 -25.24 5.32 -11.50
CA VAL A 79 -24.86 6.70 -11.08
C VAL A 79 -25.30 7.06 -9.65
N LEU A 80 -26.33 6.40 -9.10
CA LEU A 80 -26.91 6.78 -7.80
C LEU A 80 -26.09 6.37 -6.56
N LEU A 81 -25.16 5.40 -6.67
CA LEU A 81 -24.40 4.92 -5.51
C LEU A 81 -23.42 5.99 -4.97
N SER A 82 -22.91 6.88 -5.84
CA SER A 82 -22.01 7.97 -5.44
C SER A 82 -22.77 9.18 -4.88
N ILE A 83 -23.94 9.51 -5.45
CA ILE A 83 -24.74 10.68 -5.04
C ILE A 83 -25.46 10.44 -3.70
N HIS A 84 -25.85 9.20 -3.38
CA HIS A 84 -26.55 8.90 -2.13
C HIS A 84 -25.66 8.89 -0.89
N GLN A 85 -24.36 8.59 -1.01
CA GLN A 85 -23.42 8.59 0.13
C GLN A 85 -23.22 10.00 0.71
N HIS A 86 -23.14 11.04 -0.13
CA HIS A 86 -23.03 12.42 0.33
C HIS A 86 -24.35 13.00 0.86
N LYS A 87 -25.49 12.70 0.21
CA LYS A 87 -26.81 13.21 0.66
C LYS A 87 -27.27 12.59 1.99
N ALA A 88 -26.97 11.32 2.24
CA ALA A 88 -27.36 10.65 3.49
C ALA A 88 -26.53 11.13 4.69
N ALA A 89 -25.22 11.31 4.52
CA ALA A 89 -24.35 11.85 5.57
C ALA A 89 -24.67 13.33 5.91
N PHE A 90 -25.09 14.11 4.91
CA PHE A 90 -25.49 15.51 5.09
C PHE A 90 -26.88 15.64 5.74
N ALA A 91 -27.87 14.83 5.32
CA ALA A 91 -29.17 14.75 5.96
C ALA A 91 -29.10 14.28 7.44
N MET A 92 -28.11 13.45 7.77
CA MET A 92 -27.84 12.99 9.14
C MET A 92 -27.31 14.09 10.08
N ARG A 93 -26.58 15.10 9.57
CA ARG A 93 -26.16 16.27 10.38
C ARG A 93 -27.29 17.25 10.67
N LEU A 94 -28.24 17.38 9.74
CA LEU A 94 -29.40 18.27 9.81
C LEU A 94 -30.46 17.82 10.82
N LEU A 95 -30.64 16.52 11.00
CA LEU A 95 -31.63 15.93 11.93
C LEU A 95 -31.14 15.82 13.38
N TYR A 96 -29.84 16.04 13.64
CA TYR A 96 -29.22 15.80 14.94
C TYR A 96 -29.39 16.97 15.92
N ASN A 97 -29.59 18.21 15.44
CA ASN A 97 -29.90 19.38 16.28
C ASN A 97 -30.61 20.50 15.47
N PRO A 98 -31.95 20.45 15.32
CA PRO A 98 -32.72 21.42 14.53
C PRO A 98 -32.79 22.83 15.15
N SER A 99 -32.34 23.00 16.40
CA SER A 99 -32.27 24.27 17.13
C SER A 99 -30.95 25.05 16.91
N HIS A 100 -29.96 24.48 16.22
CA HIS A 100 -28.66 25.12 16.04
C HIS A 100 -28.70 26.21 14.94
N PRO A 101 -28.31 27.47 15.22
CA PRO A 101 -28.52 28.61 14.32
C PRO A 101 -27.89 28.45 12.93
N LYS A 102 -26.64 27.95 12.86
CA LYS A 102 -25.96 27.67 11.56
C LYS A 102 -26.68 26.64 10.69
N ASN A 103 -27.41 25.68 11.28
CA ASN A 103 -28.12 24.65 10.53
C ASN A 103 -29.42 25.20 9.93
N ARG A 104 -30.07 26.15 10.60
CA ARG A 104 -31.30 26.81 10.13
C ARG A 104 -31.00 27.76 8.98
N GLU A 105 -29.88 28.48 9.07
CA GLU A 105 -29.37 29.37 8.02
C GLU A 105 -29.05 28.59 6.73
N LEU A 106 -28.44 27.42 6.86
CA LEU A 106 -28.14 26.50 5.76
C LEU A 106 -29.38 25.89 5.09
N ILE A 107 -30.46 25.63 5.83
CA ILE A 107 -31.75 25.16 5.26
C ILE A 107 -32.42 26.30 4.48
N HIS A 108 -32.44 27.51 5.05
CA HIS A 108 -33.04 28.67 4.42
C HIS A 108 -32.32 29.05 3.12
N GLN A 109 -30.97 29.04 3.11
CA GLN A 109 -30.18 29.35 1.92
C GLN A 109 -30.28 28.31 0.80
N ASN A 110 -30.28 27.01 1.12
CA ASN A 110 -30.23 25.96 0.09
C ASN A 110 -31.61 25.48 -0.37
N TYR A 111 -32.65 25.65 0.46
CA TYR A 111 -33.98 25.08 0.19
C TYR A 111 -35.13 26.08 0.38
N GLY A 112 -34.87 27.33 0.83
CA GLY A 112 -35.90 28.36 1.00
C GLY A 112 -36.90 28.10 2.13
N ILE A 113 -36.63 27.13 3.01
CA ILE A 113 -37.54 26.72 4.08
C ILE A 113 -37.11 27.40 5.39
N GLN A 114 -37.96 28.29 5.92
CA GLN A 114 -37.73 28.94 7.21
C GLN A 114 -38.37 28.11 8.34
N LEU A 115 -37.56 27.59 9.26
CA LEU A 115 -38.06 26.82 10.41
C LEU A 115 -38.56 27.77 11.52
N PRO A 116 -39.68 27.47 12.22
CA PRO A 116 -40.24 28.34 13.26
C PRO A 116 -39.39 28.32 14.55
N ASP A 117 -39.08 29.50 15.09
CA ASP A 117 -38.26 29.64 16.31
C ASP A 117 -39.06 29.27 17.56
N LEU A 118 -38.59 28.25 18.28
CA LEU A 118 -39.14 27.86 19.58
C LEU A 118 -38.35 28.55 20.70
N GLN A 119 -38.48 29.87 20.79
CA GLN A 119 -38.08 30.60 22.00
C GLN A 119 -39.27 30.69 22.96
N LYS A 120 -39.01 30.41 24.24
CA LYS A 120 -39.89 30.75 25.36
C LYS A 120 -40.19 32.25 25.28
N LYS A 121 -41.43 32.63 24.98
CA LYS A 121 -41.88 34.03 25.10
C LYS A 121 -41.94 34.42 26.58
N THR A 122 -40.88 35.05 27.07
CA THR A 122 -40.98 36.12 28.07
C THR A 122 -41.58 37.36 27.41
N GLY A 123 -42.47 38.05 28.10
CA GLY A 123 -43.28 39.13 27.55
C GLY A 123 -42.49 40.35 27.10
N SER A 124 -43.03 41.06 26.11
CA SER A 124 -43.25 42.51 26.15
C SER A 124 -43.80 43.03 24.82
N ASN A 125 -44.86 43.84 24.96
CA ASN A 125 -45.24 45.05 24.23
C ASN A 125 -45.17 45.08 22.69
N VAL A 126 -46.36 45.14 22.08
CA VAL A 126 -46.57 45.83 20.80
C VAL A 126 -47.58 46.95 21.01
N SER A 127 -47.16 48.14 20.59
CA SER A 127 -47.85 49.42 20.57
C SER A 127 -49.13 49.41 19.74
N VAL A 128 -50.22 49.90 20.32
CA VAL A 128 -51.49 50.20 19.63
C VAL A 128 -51.42 51.63 19.09
N GLN A 129 -51.56 51.79 17.77
CA GLN A 129 -51.87 53.09 17.17
C GLN A 129 -53.38 53.35 17.30
N CYS A 130 -53.73 54.50 17.87
CA CYS A 130 -55.11 54.98 18.04
C CYS A 130 -55.74 55.47 16.74
N ALA A 131 -57.05 55.23 16.62
CA ALA A 131 -58.02 56.03 15.85
C ALA A 131 -59.27 56.26 16.75
N PRO A 132 -60.10 57.28 16.47
CA PRO A 132 -60.48 58.30 17.45
C PRO A 132 -61.59 57.91 18.44
N ALA A 133 -61.55 58.58 19.60
CA ALA A 133 -62.45 58.43 20.73
C ALA A 133 -63.90 58.84 20.40
N LEU A 134 -64.84 58.00 20.84
CA LEU A 134 -66.24 58.38 21.08
C LEU A 134 -66.43 58.63 22.60
N PRO A 135 -67.33 59.56 22.98
CA PRO A 135 -67.39 60.11 24.33
C PRO A 135 -67.85 59.06 25.37
N PRO A 136 -67.46 59.22 26.65
CA PRO A 136 -67.74 58.23 27.67
C PRO A 136 -69.21 58.28 28.06
N VAL A 137 -69.93 57.17 27.91
CA VAL A 137 -71.20 56.97 28.61
C VAL A 137 -70.86 56.28 29.94
N PRO A 138 -71.20 56.86 31.09
CA PRO A 138 -70.97 56.22 32.39
C PRO A 138 -71.98 55.09 32.55
N ILE A 139 -71.54 53.85 32.31
CA ILE A 139 -72.32 52.65 32.59
C ILE A 139 -71.57 51.89 33.68
N SER A 140 -72.23 51.69 34.82
CA SER A 140 -71.70 50.96 35.97
C SER A 140 -71.13 49.61 35.56
N LYS A 141 -69.90 49.30 36.01
CA LYS A 141 -69.31 47.97 35.91
C LYS A 141 -70.15 47.00 36.76
N HIS A 142 -70.86 46.07 36.12
CA HIS A 142 -71.50 44.96 36.81
C HIS A 142 -70.73 43.68 36.51
N CYS A 143 -69.94 43.21 37.47
CA CYS A 143 -69.33 41.88 37.40
C CYS A 143 -70.16 40.93 38.24
N PHE A 144 -70.23 39.67 37.83
CA PHE A 144 -70.77 38.61 38.66
C PHE A 144 -69.78 37.44 38.70
N SER A 145 -69.88 36.64 39.75
CA SER A 145 -68.93 35.56 40.01
C SER A 145 -69.54 34.19 39.67
N ILE A 146 -68.69 33.33 39.10
CA ILE A 146 -68.90 31.88 38.99
C ILE A 146 -68.11 31.25 40.11
N VAL A 147 -68.79 30.52 40.98
CA VAL A 147 -68.19 29.89 42.15
C VAL A 147 -68.34 28.38 42.00
N ASP A 148 -67.24 27.65 42.18
CA ASP A 148 -67.16 26.19 41.98
C ASP A 148 -67.74 25.74 40.62
N GLY A 149 -67.48 26.52 39.57
CA GLY A 149 -67.95 26.27 38.22
C GLY A 149 -69.45 26.46 38.00
N ARG A 150 -70.19 27.09 38.91
CA ARG A 150 -71.62 27.38 38.72
C ARG A 150 -71.96 28.85 38.86
N ILE A 151 -72.88 29.32 38.02
CA ILE A 151 -73.48 30.65 38.14
C ILE A 151 -74.66 30.54 39.10
N ASP A 152 -74.68 31.34 40.17
CA ASP A 152 -75.86 31.42 41.05
C ASP A 152 -76.93 32.31 40.41
N PRO A 153 -78.08 31.76 39.96
CA PRO A 153 -79.13 32.53 39.30
C PRO A 153 -79.85 33.49 40.25
N CYS A 154 -79.72 33.30 41.57
CA CYS A 154 -80.34 34.13 42.60
C CYS A 154 -79.41 35.24 43.10
N CYS A 155 -78.15 35.25 42.66
CA CYS A 155 -77.19 36.30 43.02
C CYS A 155 -77.67 37.66 42.51
N THR A 156 -77.60 38.67 43.37
CA THR A 156 -78.06 40.04 43.09
C THR A 156 -77.34 40.64 41.88
N GLU A 157 -76.05 40.38 41.74
CA GLU A 157 -75.20 40.86 40.63
C GLU A 157 -75.60 40.20 39.29
N PHE A 158 -75.87 38.89 39.29
CA PHE A 158 -76.30 38.17 38.09
C PHE A 158 -77.74 38.53 37.69
N CYS A 159 -78.64 38.73 38.67
CA CYS A 159 -79.99 39.22 38.42
C CYS A 159 -80.01 40.63 37.81
N ALA A 160 -79.12 41.51 38.26
CA ALA A 160 -78.94 42.84 37.69
C ALA A 160 -78.44 42.76 36.23
N PHE A 161 -77.42 41.93 35.98
CA PHE A 161 -76.93 41.64 34.63
C PHE A 161 -78.05 41.11 33.71
N LYS A 162 -78.81 40.12 34.16
CA LYS A 162 -79.92 39.51 33.39
C LYS A 162 -81.04 40.50 33.08
N LYS A 163 -81.35 41.43 34.00
CA LYS A 163 -82.33 42.50 33.76
C LYS A 163 -81.83 43.54 32.75
N GLN A 164 -80.55 43.91 32.82
CA GLN A 164 -79.92 44.91 31.95
C GLN A 164 -79.82 44.44 30.49
N TYR A 165 -79.54 43.16 30.26
CA TYR A 165 -79.33 42.59 28.92
C TYR A 165 -80.48 41.66 28.48
N CYS A 166 -81.71 41.87 28.99
CA CYS A 166 -82.86 41.00 28.74
C CYS A 166 -83.27 40.91 27.26
N LEU A 167 -83.06 41.99 26.48
CA LEU A 167 -83.37 42.05 25.05
C LEU A 167 -82.38 41.26 24.17
N CYS A 168 -81.19 40.93 24.68
CA CYS A 168 -80.14 40.18 23.97
C CYS A 168 -79.73 38.88 24.70
N TRP A 169 -80.63 38.33 25.53
CA TRP A 169 -80.34 37.20 26.42
C TRP A 169 -80.01 35.88 25.69
N GLY A 170 -80.61 35.63 24.53
CA GLY A 170 -80.45 34.37 23.79
C GLY A 170 -78.99 34.01 23.47
N PRO A 171 -78.24 34.85 22.74
CA PRO A 171 -76.81 34.61 22.45
C PRO A 171 -75.92 34.58 23.70
N LEU A 172 -76.22 35.41 24.71
CA LEU A 172 -75.48 35.44 25.97
C LEU A 172 -75.62 34.14 26.75
N MET A 173 -76.77 33.47 26.66
CA MET A 173 -77.03 32.21 27.35
C MET A 173 -76.10 31.09 26.89
N GLU A 174 -75.82 30.97 25.60
CA GLU A 174 -74.91 29.95 25.05
C GLU A 174 -73.45 30.19 25.51
N ALA A 175 -73.00 31.44 25.51
CA ALA A 175 -71.66 31.81 25.97
C ALA A 175 -71.50 31.56 27.47
N LEU A 176 -72.52 31.89 28.28
CA LEU A 176 -72.52 31.64 29.71
C LEU A 176 -72.56 30.16 30.04
N TRP A 177 -73.38 29.38 29.34
CA TRP A 177 -73.46 27.93 29.51
C TRP A 177 -72.11 27.25 29.20
N ARG A 178 -71.44 27.65 28.12
CA ARG A 178 -70.10 27.15 27.78
C ARG A 178 -69.03 27.58 28.77
N LEU A 179 -69.11 28.81 29.25
CA LEU A 179 -68.16 29.33 30.23
C LEU A 179 -68.34 28.60 31.56
N GLU A 180 -69.59 28.34 31.97
CA GLU A 180 -69.93 27.49 33.12
C GLU A 180 -69.42 26.05 32.93
N GLN A 181 -69.68 25.42 31.77
CA GLN A 181 -69.17 24.09 31.43
C GLN A 181 -67.63 24.05 31.48
N LEU A 182 -66.95 25.06 30.94
CA LEU A 182 -65.50 25.16 30.96
C LEU A 182 -64.96 25.30 32.38
N MET A 183 -65.60 26.10 33.23
CA MET A 183 -65.22 26.24 34.64
C MET A 183 -65.43 24.91 35.39
N GLN A 184 -66.49 24.16 35.08
CA GLN A 184 -66.76 22.82 35.65
C GLN A 184 -65.74 21.78 35.20
N GLU A 185 -65.42 21.71 33.89
CA GLU A 185 -64.47 20.76 33.32
C GLU A 185 -63.06 20.88 33.89
N TYR A 186 -62.67 22.09 34.31
CA TYR A 186 -61.37 22.37 34.89
C TYR A 186 -61.41 22.58 36.42
N ALA A 187 -62.54 22.36 37.09
CA ALA A 187 -62.73 22.58 38.53
C ALA A 187 -62.19 23.96 38.97
N VAL A 188 -62.62 25.02 38.30
CA VAL A 188 -62.22 26.39 38.62
C VAL A 188 -63.04 26.87 39.83
N PRO A 189 -62.40 27.21 40.97
CA PRO A 189 -63.10 27.54 42.20
C PRO A 189 -63.76 28.92 42.14
N HIS A 190 -63.17 29.87 41.42
CA HIS A 190 -63.70 31.23 41.31
C HIS A 190 -63.30 31.87 39.97
N ALA A 191 -64.29 32.38 39.23
CA ALA A 191 -64.09 33.15 38.02
C ALA A 191 -65.04 34.35 38.01
N ARG A 192 -64.52 35.55 37.73
CA ARG A 192 -65.31 36.80 37.71
C ARG A 192 -65.56 37.24 36.28
N VAL A 193 -66.82 37.27 35.88
CA VAL A 193 -67.25 37.60 34.51
C VAL A 193 -67.51 39.09 34.40
N CYS A 194 -66.91 39.75 33.41
CA CYS A 194 -67.18 41.15 33.08
C CYS A 194 -68.27 41.24 32.01
N ASP A 195 -69.39 41.88 32.35
CA ASP A 195 -70.55 42.04 31.48
C ASP A 195 -70.23 42.73 30.15
N GLN A 196 -69.45 43.82 30.18
CA GLN A 196 -69.05 44.58 29.00
C GLN A 196 -68.17 43.74 28.05
N ARG A 197 -67.24 42.95 28.59
CA ARG A 197 -66.36 42.07 27.78
C ARG A 197 -67.15 40.90 27.18
N LEU A 198 -68.13 40.37 27.92
CA LEU A 198 -69.00 39.31 27.44
C LEU A 198 -69.85 39.79 26.25
N VAL A 199 -70.45 40.98 26.38
CA VAL A 199 -71.27 41.57 25.31
C VAL A 199 -70.41 41.96 24.11
N ALA A 200 -69.22 42.52 24.33
CA ALA A 200 -68.28 42.83 23.26
C ALA A 200 -67.85 41.59 22.46
N LEU A 201 -67.59 40.46 23.15
CA LEU A 201 -67.27 39.19 22.51
C LEU A 201 -68.43 38.64 21.67
N MET A 202 -69.69 38.92 22.05
CA MET A 202 -70.85 38.53 21.25
C MET A 202 -71.04 39.41 20.00
N GLN A 203 -70.65 40.68 20.07
CA GLN A 203 -70.76 41.61 18.94
C GLN A 203 -69.71 41.36 17.85
N THR A 204 -68.58 40.74 18.16
CA THR A 204 -67.55 40.40 17.16
C THR A 204 -67.93 39.21 16.28
N GLY A 205 -68.96 38.44 16.62
CA GLY A 205 -69.46 37.32 15.81
C GLY A 205 -68.51 36.11 15.72
N GLU A 206 -67.39 36.11 16.44
CA GLU A 206 -66.38 35.03 16.48
C GLU A 206 -66.81 33.89 17.42
N LEU A 207 -67.98 33.31 17.17
CA LEU A 207 -68.44 32.07 17.83
C LEU A 207 -68.03 30.83 17.00
N ASP A 208 -66.83 30.82 16.40
CA ASP A 208 -66.34 29.66 15.65
C ASP A 208 -65.49 28.76 16.58
N TRP A 209 -66.18 27.80 17.19
CA TRP A 209 -65.74 27.13 18.42
C TRP A 209 -64.78 25.95 18.20
N GLY A 210 -64.32 25.71 16.98
CA GLY A 210 -63.57 24.51 16.58
C GLY A 210 -62.05 24.56 16.75
N GLY A 211 -61.43 25.71 17.08
CA GLY A 211 -59.96 25.80 17.09
C GLY A 211 -59.31 26.89 17.94
N GLY A 212 -60.00 28.00 18.26
CA GLY A 212 -59.50 29.08 19.13
C GLY A 212 -60.26 29.27 20.46
N GLY A 213 -61.33 28.50 20.68
CA GLY A 213 -62.47 28.88 21.54
C GLY A 213 -62.20 29.09 23.04
N VAL A 214 -61.20 28.44 23.64
CA VAL A 214 -60.94 28.57 25.08
C VAL A 214 -60.34 29.93 25.43
N GLY A 215 -59.45 30.47 24.59
CA GLY A 215 -58.81 31.76 24.84
C GLY A 215 -59.78 32.94 24.79
N HIS A 216 -60.71 32.90 23.82
CA HIS A 216 -61.74 33.92 23.66
C HIS A 216 -62.77 33.89 24.79
N LEU A 217 -63.22 32.72 25.26
CA LEU A 217 -64.12 32.61 26.42
C LEU A 217 -63.48 33.14 27.71
N LEU A 218 -62.19 32.89 27.90
CA LEU A 218 -61.47 33.37 29.08
C LEU A 218 -61.23 34.89 29.07
N SER A 219 -61.21 35.54 27.90
CA SER A 219 -61.04 37.00 27.81
C SER A 219 -62.17 37.81 28.43
N VAL A 220 -63.32 37.16 28.66
CA VAL A 220 -64.46 37.76 29.36
C VAL A 220 -64.21 37.91 30.87
N LEU A 221 -63.28 37.13 31.43
CA LEU A 221 -63.01 37.11 32.85
C LEU A 221 -62.12 38.30 33.28
N GLU A 222 -62.41 38.90 34.43
CA GLU A 222 -61.51 39.89 35.04
C GLU A 222 -60.24 39.20 35.57
N ASN A 223 -60.36 38.02 36.17
CA ASN A 223 -59.26 37.21 36.68
C ASN A 223 -58.76 36.15 35.67
N GLN A 224 -58.77 36.50 34.38
CA GLN A 224 -58.38 35.59 33.28
C GLN A 224 -57.02 34.93 33.49
N GLU A 225 -56.00 35.68 33.92
CA GLU A 225 -54.63 35.16 34.05
C GLU A 225 -54.56 34.05 35.11
N GLU A 226 -55.24 34.24 36.25
CA GLU A 226 -55.31 33.26 37.34
C GLU A 226 -56.03 31.97 36.91
N VAL A 227 -57.18 32.12 36.25
CA VAL A 227 -57.97 30.98 35.75
C VAL A 227 -57.20 30.24 34.66
N TRP A 228 -56.55 30.96 33.75
CA TRP A 228 -55.74 30.35 32.70
C TRP A 228 -54.51 29.61 33.24
N GLU A 229 -53.82 30.19 34.23
CA GLU A 229 -52.71 29.54 34.90
C GLU A 229 -53.17 28.24 35.56
N LEU A 230 -54.30 28.27 36.28
CA LEU A 230 -54.91 27.10 36.90
C LEU A 230 -55.23 26.01 35.86
N MET A 231 -55.92 26.37 34.77
CA MET A 231 -56.29 25.43 33.70
C MET A 231 -55.07 24.78 33.03
N ARG A 232 -53.95 25.51 32.92
CA ARG A 232 -52.69 24.98 32.37
C ARG A 232 -51.95 24.03 33.31
N ARG A 233 -52.30 23.98 34.59
CA ARG A 233 -51.63 23.07 35.54
C ARG A 233 -51.86 21.62 35.12
N PRO A 234 -50.80 20.81 34.97
CA PRO A 234 -50.93 19.41 34.61
C PRO A 234 -51.87 18.68 35.58
N GLY A 235 -52.88 18.02 35.03
CA GLY A 235 -53.87 17.28 35.80
C GLY A 235 -55.11 18.06 36.23
N GLN A 236 -55.15 19.39 36.04
CA GLN A 236 -56.30 20.20 36.42
C GLN A 236 -57.58 19.80 35.68
N ARG A 237 -57.51 19.55 34.36
CA ARG A 237 -58.64 19.06 33.55
C ARG A 237 -59.27 17.76 34.07
N TYR A 238 -58.50 16.95 34.80
CA TYR A 238 -58.98 15.65 35.32
C TYR A 238 -59.65 15.77 36.70
N ARG A 239 -59.59 16.95 37.34
CA ARG A 239 -60.25 17.23 38.62
C ARG A 239 -61.70 17.71 38.44
N GLY A 240 -62.01 18.29 37.28
CA GLY A 240 -63.34 18.79 36.96
C GLY A 240 -64.29 17.72 36.44
N GLU A 241 -65.45 18.18 35.99
CA GLU A 241 -66.52 17.31 35.50
C GLU A 241 -66.07 16.50 34.26
N GLY A 242 -66.47 15.22 34.22
CA GLY A 242 -65.98 14.27 33.22
C GLY A 242 -64.48 13.94 33.30
N GLY A 243 -63.75 14.44 34.32
CA GLY A 243 -62.30 14.33 34.43
C GLY A 243 -61.76 12.89 34.44
N ARG A 244 -62.49 11.94 35.02
CA ARG A 244 -62.14 10.50 34.98
C ARG A 244 -62.16 9.94 33.55
N GLN A 245 -63.16 10.31 32.75
CA GLN A 245 -63.28 9.86 31.36
C GLN A 245 -62.20 10.53 30.49
N ALA A 246 -62.01 11.84 30.63
CA ALA A 246 -60.95 12.58 29.92
C ALA A 246 -59.55 12.04 30.24
N ALA A 247 -59.30 11.67 31.51
CA ALA A 247 -58.06 11.01 31.92
C ALA A 247 -57.92 9.63 31.28
N ALA A 248 -58.97 8.80 31.31
CA ALA A 248 -58.96 7.47 30.70
C ALA A 248 -58.70 7.55 29.18
N GLU A 249 -59.38 8.44 28.47
CA GLU A 249 -59.18 8.68 27.03
C GLU A 249 -57.75 9.14 26.74
N ARG A 250 -57.21 10.09 27.53
CA ARG A 250 -55.85 10.56 27.34
C ARG A 250 -54.80 9.48 27.61
N ILE A 251 -54.97 8.68 28.65
CA ILE A 251 -54.10 7.56 29.00
C ILE A 251 -54.14 6.52 27.88
N GLN A 252 -55.34 6.12 27.46
CA GLN A 252 -55.53 5.14 26.38
C GLN A 252 -54.94 5.64 25.05
N ALA A 253 -55.17 6.90 24.67
CA ALA A 253 -54.61 7.49 23.45
C ALA A 253 -53.08 7.55 23.52
N SER A 254 -52.52 7.92 24.68
CA SER A 254 -51.06 7.96 24.89
C SER A 254 -50.44 6.56 24.80
N TRP A 255 -51.10 5.56 25.40
CA TRP A 255 -50.67 4.16 25.33
C TRP A 255 -50.74 3.60 23.90
N ARG A 256 -51.86 3.80 23.19
CA ARG A 256 -52.02 3.40 21.78
C ARG A 256 -50.95 4.05 20.90
N CYS A 257 -50.67 5.34 21.10
CA CYS A 257 -49.60 6.05 20.39
C CYS A 257 -48.22 5.48 20.72
N HIS A 258 -47.92 5.21 22.00
CA HIS A 258 -46.66 4.58 22.41
C HIS A 258 -46.48 3.19 21.79
N GLN A 259 -47.54 2.37 21.78
CA GLN A 259 -47.52 1.03 21.18
C GLN A 259 -47.30 1.11 19.66
N ALA A 260 -48.05 1.96 18.95
CA ALA A 260 -47.91 2.16 17.51
C ALA A 260 -46.52 2.68 17.13
N ARG A 261 -46.00 3.70 17.86
CA ARG A 261 -44.65 4.23 17.67
C ARG A 261 -43.59 3.16 17.92
N THR A 262 -43.74 2.35 18.96
CA THR A 262 -42.80 1.27 19.27
C THR A 262 -42.81 0.21 18.18
N ALA A 263 -43.99 -0.18 17.68
CA ALA A 263 -44.12 -1.10 16.55
C ALA A 263 -43.47 -0.55 15.26
N TYR A 264 -43.74 0.71 14.93
CA TYR A 264 -43.13 1.41 13.79
C TYR A 264 -41.60 1.44 13.89
N LEU A 265 -41.06 1.84 15.05
CA LEU A 265 -39.60 1.88 15.26
C LEU A 265 -38.97 0.48 15.16
N ARG A 266 -39.64 -0.57 15.66
CA ARG A 266 -39.19 -1.97 15.48
C ARG A 266 -39.18 -2.38 14.01
N GLN A 267 -40.22 -2.05 13.25
CA GLN A 267 -40.28 -2.33 11.82
C GLN A 267 -39.19 -1.57 11.05
N GLN A 268 -38.97 -0.30 11.37
CA GLN A 268 -37.93 0.51 10.74
C GLN A 268 -36.53 -0.05 11.00
N ARG A 269 -36.26 -0.50 12.23
CA ARG A 269 -35.00 -1.21 12.57
C ARG A 269 -34.83 -2.49 11.76
N ARG A 270 -35.88 -3.31 11.63
CA ARG A 270 -35.85 -4.54 10.83
C ARG A 270 -35.62 -4.26 9.34
N LYS A 271 -36.30 -3.25 8.78
CA LYS A 271 -36.13 -2.82 7.39
C LYS A 271 -34.70 -2.34 7.14
N TRP A 272 -34.16 -1.52 8.03
CA TRP A 272 -32.78 -1.05 7.95
C TRP A 272 -31.77 -2.20 8.02
N ALA A 273 -31.95 -3.13 8.97
CA ALA A 273 -31.10 -4.32 9.06
C ALA A 273 -31.17 -5.17 7.78
N ALA A 274 -32.37 -5.39 7.26
CA ALA A 274 -32.60 -6.09 6.00
C ALA A 274 -31.88 -5.45 4.81
N GLU A 275 -31.97 -4.12 4.67
CA GLU A 275 -31.31 -3.35 3.61
C GLU A 275 -29.78 -3.44 3.73
N THR A 276 -29.22 -3.24 4.92
CA THR A 276 -27.78 -3.36 5.19
C THR A 276 -27.28 -4.76 4.84
N ILE A 277 -27.96 -5.82 5.30
CA ILE A 277 -27.55 -7.19 5.01
C ILE A 277 -27.65 -7.47 3.49
N ALA A 278 -28.71 -7.03 2.83
CA ALA A 278 -28.89 -7.23 1.39
C ALA A 278 -27.78 -6.55 0.57
N ILE A 279 -27.43 -5.30 0.90
CA ILE A 279 -26.34 -4.56 0.23
C ILE A 279 -25.00 -5.25 0.46
N SER A 280 -24.68 -5.61 1.71
CA SER A 280 -23.44 -6.30 2.05
C SER A 280 -23.32 -7.65 1.34
N TRP A 281 -24.41 -8.41 1.25
CA TRP A 281 -24.44 -9.67 0.52
C TRP A 281 -24.26 -9.48 -1.00
N LEU A 282 -24.91 -8.48 -1.60
CA LEU A 282 -24.76 -8.16 -3.02
C LEU A 282 -23.32 -7.76 -3.35
N LEU A 283 -22.68 -6.92 -2.52
CA LEU A 283 -21.28 -6.56 -2.67
C LEU A 283 -20.37 -7.78 -2.53
N HIS A 284 -20.60 -8.62 -1.53
CA HIS A 284 -19.84 -9.86 -1.34
C HIS A 284 -19.99 -10.81 -2.54
N ALA A 285 -21.21 -11.00 -3.04
CA ALA A 285 -21.49 -11.82 -4.21
C ALA A 285 -20.79 -11.26 -5.46
N GLN A 286 -20.81 -9.94 -5.65
CA GLN A 286 -20.15 -9.30 -6.78
C GLN A 286 -18.62 -9.42 -6.68
N VAL A 287 -18.04 -9.17 -5.51
CA VAL A 287 -16.61 -9.40 -5.25
C VAL A 287 -16.24 -10.87 -5.49
N GLY A 288 -17.09 -11.80 -5.07
CA GLY A 288 -16.91 -13.24 -5.32
C GLY A 288 -16.90 -13.58 -6.82
N ARG A 289 -17.82 -13.00 -7.61
CA ARG A 289 -17.83 -13.17 -9.08
C ARG A 289 -16.58 -12.57 -9.74
N VAL A 290 -16.20 -11.35 -9.36
CA VAL A 290 -15.00 -10.68 -9.88
C VAL A 290 -13.74 -11.48 -9.54
N ARG A 291 -13.60 -11.96 -8.30
CA ARG A 291 -12.48 -12.83 -7.89
C ARG A 291 -12.39 -14.10 -8.74
N LYS A 292 -13.51 -14.79 -8.97
CA LYS A 292 -13.55 -15.99 -9.83
C LYS A 292 -13.15 -15.67 -11.27
N SER A 293 -13.67 -14.56 -11.81
CA SER A 293 -13.30 -14.09 -13.15
C SER A 293 -11.80 -13.79 -13.26
N LEU A 294 -11.25 -13.04 -12.30
CA LEU A 294 -9.81 -12.73 -12.24
C LEU A 294 -8.94 -13.97 -12.09
N GLN A 295 -9.37 -14.97 -11.30
CA GLN A 295 -8.68 -16.25 -11.18
C GLN A 295 -8.65 -17.00 -12.51
N ALA A 296 -9.78 -17.06 -13.23
CA ALA A 296 -9.84 -17.68 -14.55
C ALA A 296 -8.97 -16.94 -15.58
N THR A 297 -8.96 -15.61 -15.57
CA THR A 297 -8.07 -14.81 -16.42
C THR A 297 -6.60 -15.08 -16.13
N ARG A 298 -6.20 -15.11 -14.84
CA ARG A 298 -4.81 -15.40 -14.45
C ARG A 298 -4.37 -16.81 -14.83
N LEU A 299 -5.26 -17.80 -14.70
CA LEU A 299 -4.98 -19.16 -15.14
C LEU A 299 -4.75 -19.22 -16.65
N ARG A 300 -5.62 -18.56 -17.43
CA ARG A 300 -5.46 -18.46 -18.89
C ARG A 300 -4.15 -17.78 -19.28
N GLN A 301 -3.79 -16.69 -18.60
CA GLN A 301 -2.52 -15.99 -18.83
C GLN A 301 -1.31 -16.89 -18.59
N LEU A 302 -1.38 -17.73 -17.57
CA LEU A 302 -0.33 -18.71 -17.27
C LEU A 302 -0.27 -19.82 -18.32
N GLU A 303 -1.40 -20.37 -18.73
CA GLU A 303 -1.49 -21.39 -19.81
C GLU A 303 -0.95 -20.84 -21.14
N ASN A 304 -1.32 -19.61 -21.47
CA ASN A 304 -0.83 -18.90 -22.65
C ASN A 304 0.68 -18.64 -22.59
N TYR A 305 1.20 -18.25 -21.42
CA TYR A 305 2.64 -18.12 -21.19
C TYR A 305 3.38 -19.43 -21.46
N ARG A 306 2.91 -20.55 -20.88
CA ARG A 306 3.50 -21.88 -21.10
C ARG A 306 3.48 -22.27 -22.57
N SER A 307 2.33 -22.09 -23.22
CA SER A 307 2.15 -22.41 -24.65
C SER A 307 3.11 -21.61 -25.54
N ARG A 308 3.37 -20.34 -25.21
CA ARG A 308 4.34 -19.51 -25.97
C ARG A 308 5.80 -19.85 -25.65
N ALA A 309 6.10 -20.33 -24.44
CA ALA A 309 7.44 -20.72 -24.03
C ALA A 309 7.93 -22.01 -24.71
N GLU A 310 7.01 -22.94 -25.04
CA GLU A 310 7.33 -24.19 -25.76
C GLU A 310 7.78 -23.95 -27.21
N VAL A 311 7.37 -22.82 -27.80
CA VAL A 311 7.76 -22.47 -29.16
C VAL A 311 9.18 -21.89 -29.14
N ARG A 312 10.16 -22.69 -29.58
CA ARG A 312 11.60 -22.37 -29.68
C ARG A 312 11.90 -21.25 -30.70
N HIS A 313 11.36 -20.05 -30.50
CA HIS A 313 11.60 -18.87 -31.35
C HIS A 313 12.60 -17.87 -30.74
N ILE A 314 13.18 -18.15 -29.57
CA ILE A 314 13.99 -17.14 -28.86
C ILE A 314 15.40 -16.99 -29.47
N HIS A 315 15.92 -17.98 -30.21
CA HIS A 315 17.28 -17.89 -30.78
C HIS A 315 17.43 -18.55 -32.16
N THR A 316 16.81 -17.96 -33.18
CA THR A 316 17.28 -18.15 -34.57
C THR A 316 18.15 -16.96 -34.95
N ASN A 317 19.49 -17.12 -34.91
CA ASN A 317 20.53 -16.10 -35.17
C ASN A 317 20.47 -15.41 -36.55
N THR A 318 19.44 -15.64 -37.34
CA THR A 318 19.29 -15.17 -38.72
C THR A 318 18.20 -14.11 -38.88
N LEU A 319 17.38 -13.86 -37.85
CA LEU A 319 16.26 -12.93 -37.90
C LEU A 319 16.49 -11.74 -36.97
N THR A 320 15.94 -10.58 -37.34
CA THR A 320 15.92 -9.40 -36.47
C THR A 320 14.92 -9.61 -35.33
N HIS A 321 15.34 -9.28 -34.10
CA HIS A 321 14.53 -9.45 -32.89
C HIS A 321 14.26 -8.10 -32.22
N THR A 322 13.08 -7.96 -31.62
CA THR A 322 12.70 -6.77 -30.83
C THR A 322 12.62 -7.12 -29.35
N TYR A 323 13.48 -6.50 -28.54
CA TYR A 323 13.48 -6.65 -27.09
C TYR A 323 12.55 -5.61 -26.46
N ILE A 324 11.53 -6.08 -25.74
CA ILE A 324 10.65 -5.21 -24.97
C ILE A 324 11.13 -5.24 -23.52
N HIS A 325 11.98 -4.29 -23.15
CA HIS A 325 12.47 -4.18 -21.77
C HIS A 325 11.41 -3.52 -20.89
N ILE A 326 10.96 -4.27 -19.88
CA ILE A 326 10.06 -3.76 -18.84
C ILE A 326 10.86 -3.70 -17.54
N VAL A 327 11.18 -2.50 -17.08
CA VAL A 327 12.04 -2.29 -15.91
C VAL A 327 11.23 -2.32 -14.62
N ALA A 328 10.59 -3.46 -14.36
CA ALA A 328 9.78 -3.67 -13.18
C ALA A 328 10.66 -4.00 -11.96
N SER A 329 10.41 -3.30 -10.85
CA SER A 329 10.82 -3.71 -9.50
C SER A 329 9.56 -3.94 -8.66
N LEU A 330 9.58 -4.88 -7.72
CA LEU A 330 8.37 -5.24 -6.94
C LEU A 330 8.42 -4.86 -5.47
N PHE A 331 9.61 -4.54 -4.94
CA PHE A 331 9.85 -4.60 -3.50
C PHE A 331 10.12 -3.23 -2.85
N LEU A 332 10.01 -2.16 -3.63
CA LEU A 332 10.24 -0.77 -3.18
C LEU A 332 8.96 0.08 -3.26
N ILE A 333 7.78 -0.54 -3.36
CA ILE A 333 6.48 0.15 -3.46
C ILE A 333 6.25 1.11 -2.28
N PHE A 334 6.84 0.84 -1.11
CA PHE A 334 6.71 1.72 0.06
C PHE A 334 7.74 2.86 0.10
N LEU A 335 8.69 2.91 -0.83
CA LEU A 335 9.71 3.96 -0.88
C LEU A 335 9.24 5.18 -1.69
N THR A 336 9.67 6.35 -1.23
CA THR A 336 9.57 7.61 -1.98
C THR A 336 10.52 7.58 -3.18
N GLY A 337 10.06 8.00 -4.37
CA GLY A 337 10.88 8.00 -5.60
C GLY A 337 11.04 6.60 -6.24
N PHE A 338 10.09 5.69 -5.99
CA PHE A 338 10.11 4.33 -6.51
C PHE A 338 10.15 4.25 -8.04
N ASP A 339 9.50 5.18 -8.72
CA ASP A 339 9.52 5.37 -10.17
C ASP A 339 10.95 5.61 -10.69
N ILE A 340 11.72 6.47 -10.02
CA ILE A 340 13.12 6.75 -10.39
C ILE A 340 14.02 5.55 -10.08
N LEU A 341 13.82 4.89 -8.93
CA LEU A 341 14.60 3.70 -8.54
C LEU A 341 14.43 2.56 -9.55
N GLN A 342 13.23 2.39 -10.10
CA GLN A 342 12.97 1.46 -11.20
C GLN A 342 13.74 1.85 -12.47
N ASN A 343 14.00 3.13 -12.73
CA ASN A 343 14.68 3.56 -13.95
C ASN A 343 16.23 3.51 -13.89
N THR A 344 16.81 2.86 -12.89
CA THR A 344 18.29 2.76 -12.74
C THR A 344 18.97 1.83 -13.75
N GLN A 345 18.21 1.21 -14.66
CA GLN A 345 18.69 0.23 -15.65
C GLN A 345 18.67 0.75 -17.09
N MET A 346 18.84 2.05 -17.30
CA MET A 346 18.88 2.66 -18.64
C MET A 346 19.95 2.07 -19.58
N GLY A 347 20.99 1.44 -19.01
CA GLY A 347 22.02 0.72 -19.80
C GLY A 347 21.47 -0.43 -20.66
N ARG A 348 20.26 -0.94 -20.40
CA ARG A 348 19.56 -1.89 -21.28
C ARG A 348 19.34 -1.37 -22.71
N LEU A 349 19.29 -0.05 -22.91
CA LEU A 349 19.23 0.54 -24.24
C LEU A 349 20.41 0.15 -25.13
N CYS A 350 21.54 -0.24 -24.52
CA CYS A 350 22.76 -0.61 -25.20
C CYS A 350 22.72 -2.02 -25.82
N ASP A 351 21.65 -2.79 -25.63
CA ASP A 351 21.45 -4.08 -26.32
C ASP A 351 21.36 -3.90 -27.86
N ILE A 352 21.11 -2.68 -28.34
CA ILE A 352 21.25 -2.31 -29.75
C ILE A 352 22.67 -2.48 -30.30
N ARG A 353 23.66 -2.79 -29.45
CA ARG A 353 25.01 -3.17 -29.88
C ARG A 353 24.97 -4.29 -30.91
N ASP A 354 24.05 -5.25 -30.74
CA ASP A 354 23.76 -6.23 -31.78
C ASP A 354 22.96 -5.56 -32.90
N GLU A 355 23.46 -5.66 -34.13
CA GLU A 355 22.82 -5.07 -35.32
C GLU A 355 21.45 -5.68 -35.61
N ASN A 356 21.20 -6.91 -35.17
CA ASN A 356 19.95 -7.62 -35.35
C ASN A 356 18.89 -7.30 -34.29
N ILE A 357 19.23 -6.49 -33.27
CA ILE A 357 18.34 -6.17 -32.16
C ILE A 357 17.76 -4.75 -32.30
N GLU A 358 16.45 -4.65 -32.10
CA GLU A 358 15.71 -3.41 -31.88
C GLU A 358 15.21 -3.37 -30.43
N VAL A 359 15.31 -2.22 -29.77
CA VAL A 359 14.98 -2.07 -28.35
C VAL A 359 13.74 -1.21 -28.15
N ILE A 360 12.72 -1.74 -27.48
CA ILE A 360 11.61 -0.98 -26.90
C ILE A 360 11.82 -0.93 -25.39
N TYR A 361 12.14 0.24 -24.86
CA TYR A 361 12.34 0.44 -23.42
C TYR A 361 11.09 1.08 -22.80
N VAL A 362 10.44 0.36 -21.89
CA VAL A 362 9.28 0.86 -21.16
C VAL A 362 9.76 1.56 -19.90
N CYS A 363 9.69 2.89 -19.91
CA CYS A 363 10.21 3.75 -18.86
C CYS A 363 9.14 4.04 -17.78
N PRO A 364 9.43 3.86 -16.48
CA PRO A 364 8.51 4.23 -15.39
C PRO A 364 8.25 5.74 -15.30
N VAL A 365 9.21 6.55 -15.76
CA VAL A 365 9.19 8.01 -15.64
C VAL A 365 9.09 8.67 -17.01
N ARG A 366 8.55 9.89 -17.05
CA ARG A 366 8.57 10.68 -18.28
C ARG A 366 9.93 11.36 -18.41
N LEU A 367 10.69 10.98 -19.44
CA LEU A 367 11.99 11.61 -19.73
C LEU A 367 11.80 13.00 -20.35
N GLY A 368 12.62 13.95 -19.93
CA GLY A 368 12.74 15.26 -20.57
C GLY A 368 13.49 15.17 -21.90
N GLU A 369 13.38 16.24 -22.70
CA GLU A 369 14.07 16.33 -23.99
C GLU A 369 15.60 16.27 -23.84
N ASP A 370 16.12 16.75 -22.71
CA ASP A 370 17.54 16.68 -22.35
C ASP A 370 18.06 15.24 -22.25
N LEU A 371 17.32 14.37 -21.56
CA LEU A 371 17.67 12.96 -21.40
C LEU A 371 17.49 12.17 -22.70
N LEU A 372 16.39 12.41 -23.42
CA LEU A 372 16.17 11.80 -24.73
C LEU A 372 17.29 12.18 -25.70
N HIS A 373 17.70 13.44 -25.70
CA HIS A 373 18.82 13.92 -26.51
C HIS A 373 20.13 13.27 -26.09
N TYR A 374 20.41 13.19 -24.79
CA TYR A 374 21.61 12.54 -24.25
C TYR A 374 21.73 11.08 -24.72
N TYR A 375 20.68 10.26 -24.53
CA TYR A 375 20.73 8.86 -24.95
C TYR A 375 20.72 8.70 -26.47
N THR A 376 20.03 9.57 -27.21
CA THR A 376 20.10 9.55 -28.69
C THR A 376 21.51 9.84 -29.20
N GLN A 377 22.21 10.79 -28.58
CA GLN A 377 23.62 11.05 -28.89
C GLN A 377 24.51 9.89 -28.48
N LEU A 378 24.41 9.41 -27.23
CA LEU A 378 25.20 8.30 -26.71
C LEU A 378 25.11 7.07 -27.61
N LEU A 379 23.90 6.66 -27.97
CA LEU A 379 23.63 5.50 -28.83
C LEU A 379 24.00 5.75 -30.30
N GLY A 380 24.06 7.01 -30.73
CA GLY A 380 24.55 7.41 -32.04
C GLY A 380 26.08 7.35 -32.19
N LEU A 381 26.83 7.27 -31.08
CA LEU A 381 28.29 7.19 -31.09
C LEU A 381 28.84 5.84 -31.55
N GLN A 382 28.00 4.81 -31.72
CA GLN A 382 28.44 3.44 -32.03
C GLN A 382 29.45 3.38 -33.18
N GLY A 383 29.13 3.99 -34.34
CA GLY A 383 30.03 4.01 -35.50
C GLY A 383 31.34 4.75 -35.23
N ALA A 384 31.32 5.82 -34.43
CA ALA A 384 32.51 6.55 -34.04
C ALA A 384 33.37 5.76 -33.05
N VAL A 385 32.77 4.98 -32.15
CA VAL A 385 33.50 4.08 -31.24
C VAL A 385 34.18 2.98 -32.03
N GLU A 386 33.47 2.34 -32.96
CA GLU A 386 33.99 1.25 -33.79
C GLU A 386 35.15 1.70 -34.70
N THR A 387 35.03 2.87 -35.33
CA THR A 387 36.02 3.37 -36.29
C THR A 387 37.11 4.27 -35.70
N GLY A 388 36.86 4.88 -34.53
CA GLY A 388 37.72 5.90 -33.93
C GLY A 388 37.63 7.29 -34.55
N ASP A 389 36.74 7.46 -35.53
CA ASP A 389 36.56 8.72 -36.24
C ASP A 389 35.30 9.43 -35.76
N LEU A 390 35.48 10.64 -35.22
CA LEU A 390 34.38 11.50 -34.78
C LEU A 390 33.53 12.03 -35.95
N SER A 391 34.05 11.96 -37.17
CA SER A 391 33.34 12.36 -38.40
C SER A 391 32.55 11.21 -39.03
N ALA A 392 32.67 9.99 -38.50
CA ALA A 392 31.86 8.85 -38.92
C ALA A 392 30.37 9.23 -38.77
N VAL A 393 29.62 9.05 -39.86
CA VAL A 393 28.18 9.34 -39.88
C VAL A 393 27.53 8.60 -38.71
N PRO A 394 26.72 9.27 -37.88
CA PRO A 394 26.00 8.60 -36.80
C PRO A 394 25.29 7.38 -37.39
N ALA A 395 25.62 6.20 -36.87
CA ALA A 395 25.01 4.97 -37.35
C ALA A 395 23.48 5.12 -37.29
N SER A 396 22.75 4.44 -38.18
CA SER A 396 21.27 4.43 -38.19
C SER A 396 20.64 3.89 -36.88
N SER A 397 21.44 3.65 -35.84
CA SER A 397 21.09 3.26 -34.47
C SER A 397 19.99 4.12 -33.85
N ALA A 398 19.85 5.40 -34.23
CA ALA A 398 18.76 6.26 -33.76
C ALA A 398 17.35 5.75 -34.14
N LYS A 399 17.23 4.88 -35.16
CA LYS A 399 15.96 4.25 -35.55
C LYS A 399 15.71 2.89 -34.87
N ARG A 400 16.69 2.33 -34.15
CA ARG A 400 16.63 0.97 -33.57
C ARG A 400 16.27 0.93 -32.09
N PHE A 401 16.00 2.08 -31.47
CA PHE A 401 15.48 2.11 -30.11
C PHE A 401 14.27 3.05 -30.00
N THR A 402 13.33 2.69 -29.13
CA THR A 402 12.16 3.52 -28.78
C THR A 402 11.95 3.48 -27.28
N ILE A 403 11.84 4.66 -26.66
CA ILE A 403 11.50 4.80 -25.23
C ILE A 403 10.02 5.18 -25.11
N LEU A 404 9.25 4.40 -24.33
CA LEU A 404 7.82 4.63 -24.12
C LEU A 404 7.52 4.74 -22.63
N THR A 405 6.76 5.77 -22.23
CA THR A 405 6.28 5.94 -20.85
C THR A 405 4.78 5.59 -20.79
N PRO A 406 4.35 4.63 -19.95
CA PRO A 406 2.94 4.26 -19.81
C PRO A 406 2.06 5.44 -19.35
N GLU A 407 0.98 5.75 -20.07
CA GLU A 407 0.11 6.89 -19.74
C GLU A 407 -0.66 6.75 -18.41
N ALA A 408 -0.77 5.53 -17.87
CA ALA A 408 -1.42 5.29 -16.58
C ALA A 408 -0.73 6.01 -15.41
N TYR A 409 0.56 6.33 -15.51
CA TYR A 409 1.29 7.01 -14.44
C TYR A 409 0.62 8.34 -14.04
N GLN A 410 -0.04 9.04 -14.98
CA GLN A 410 -0.75 10.29 -14.74
C GLN A 410 -2.07 10.09 -13.97
N HIS A 411 -2.66 8.90 -14.07
CA HIS A 411 -3.97 8.58 -13.48
C HIS A 411 -3.84 8.08 -12.05
N PHE A 412 -2.65 7.62 -11.65
CA PHE A 412 -2.39 7.04 -10.34
C PHE A 412 -1.21 7.71 -9.61
N PRO A 413 -1.20 9.04 -9.44
CA PRO A 413 -0.05 9.77 -8.90
C PRO A 413 0.28 9.43 -7.44
N ASN A 414 -0.70 8.93 -6.68
CA ASN A 414 -0.54 8.57 -5.26
C ASN A 414 -0.32 7.06 -5.06
N HIS A 415 -0.13 6.30 -6.14
CA HIS A 415 0.07 4.85 -6.06
C HIS A 415 1.43 4.49 -6.67
N ASN A 416 2.30 3.96 -5.83
CA ASN A 416 3.53 3.33 -6.29
C ASN A 416 3.17 1.99 -6.94
N MET A 417 3.38 1.88 -8.25
CA MET A 417 3.12 0.67 -9.03
C MET A 417 4.35 0.28 -9.83
N CYS A 418 4.55 -1.02 -10.03
CA CYS A 418 5.61 -1.47 -10.91
C CYS A 418 5.28 -1.15 -12.37
N VAL A 419 6.31 -1.05 -13.21
CA VAL A 419 6.15 -0.69 -14.63
C VAL A 419 5.19 -1.62 -15.37
N SER A 420 5.19 -2.92 -15.07
CA SER A 420 4.28 -3.88 -15.69
C SER A 420 2.81 -3.58 -15.37
N THR A 421 2.51 -3.22 -14.13
CA THR A 421 1.16 -2.81 -13.71
C THR A 421 0.75 -1.49 -14.39
N LEU A 422 1.67 -0.52 -14.47
CA LEU A 422 1.42 0.73 -15.18
C LEU A 422 1.12 0.49 -16.66
N LEU A 423 1.91 -0.37 -17.31
CA LEU A 423 1.75 -0.73 -18.71
C LEU A 423 0.43 -1.47 -18.97
N LYS A 424 0.06 -2.41 -18.09
CA LYS A 424 -1.23 -3.12 -18.15
C LYS A 424 -2.43 -2.16 -18.14
N TYR A 425 -2.35 -1.05 -17.41
CA TYR A 425 -3.40 -0.03 -17.37
C TYR A 425 -3.21 1.08 -18.43
N SER A 426 -2.28 0.92 -19.39
CA SER A 426 -1.93 1.90 -20.42
C SER A 426 -2.27 1.40 -21.84
N PRO A 427 -3.56 1.39 -22.24
CA PRO A 427 -3.99 0.84 -23.52
C PRO A 427 -3.51 1.60 -24.77
N ARG A 428 -3.11 2.87 -24.65
CA ARG A 428 -2.49 3.62 -25.75
C ARG A 428 -1.04 3.20 -25.94
N THR A 429 -0.29 3.07 -24.85
CA THR A 429 1.10 2.57 -24.89
C THR A 429 1.15 1.12 -25.38
N LEU A 430 0.26 0.24 -24.89
CA LEU A 430 0.17 -1.15 -25.37
C LEU A 430 -0.13 -1.24 -26.87
N ARG A 431 -1.08 -0.44 -27.38
CA ARG A 431 -1.34 -0.37 -28.83
C ARG A 431 -0.11 0.10 -29.61
N ARG A 432 0.57 1.13 -29.13
CA ARG A 432 1.80 1.62 -29.78
C ARG A 432 2.91 0.56 -29.81
N ILE A 433 3.10 -0.21 -28.72
CA ILE A 433 4.05 -1.33 -28.72
C ILE A 433 3.62 -2.38 -29.74
N LYS A 434 2.33 -2.74 -29.76
CA LYS A 434 1.77 -3.72 -30.70
C LYS A 434 2.00 -3.33 -32.17
N ASP A 435 1.84 -2.04 -32.50
CA ASP A 435 2.10 -1.52 -33.83
C ASP A 435 3.59 -1.58 -34.19
N LEU A 436 4.49 -1.27 -33.23
CA LEU A 436 5.95 -1.30 -33.44
C LEU A 436 6.50 -2.71 -33.66
N ILE A 437 5.88 -3.72 -33.05
CA ILE A 437 6.30 -5.13 -33.16
C ILE A 437 5.56 -5.90 -34.25
N GLN A 438 4.64 -5.26 -34.98
CA GLN A 438 3.84 -5.94 -36.00
C GLN A 438 4.75 -6.54 -37.09
N GLY A 439 4.64 -7.85 -37.30
CA GLY A 439 5.45 -8.59 -38.28
C GLY A 439 6.91 -8.82 -37.88
N LYS A 440 7.30 -8.50 -36.63
CA LYS A 440 8.64 -8.73 -36.09
C LYS A 440 8.62 -9.84 -35.04
N HIS A 441 9.77 -10.49 -34.85
CA HIS A 441 9.96 -11.41 -33.72
C HIS A 441 10.25 -10.60 -32.46
N ALA A 442 9.32 -10.55 -31.51
CA ALA A 442 9.45 -9.76 -30.30
C ALA A 442 9.22 -10.59 -29.04
N TYR A 443 9.91 -10.26 -27.95
CA TYR A 443 9.68 -10.85 -26.64
C TYR A 443 9.97 -9.87 -25.51
N ILE A 444 9.41 -10.15 -24.33
CA ILE A 444 9.56 -9.31 -23.15
C ILE A 444 10.78 -9.74 -22.34
N VAL A 445 11.63 -8.77 -22.00
CA VAL A 445 12.73 -8.92 -21.03
C VAL A 445 12.35 -8.17 -19.76
N SER A 446 11.78 -8.90 -18.80
CA SER A 446 11.36 -8.35 -17.51
C SER A 446 12.57 -7.95 -16.64
N GLY A 447 12.36 -7.00 -15.73
CA GLY A 447 13.24 -6.73 -14.59
C GLY A 447 13.12 -7.85 -13.57
N VAL A 448 12.20 -7.68 -12.62
CA VAL A 448 11.78 -8.75 -11.72
C VAL A 448 10.49 -9.38 -12.29
N PRO A 449 10.42 -10.70 -12.48
CA PRO A 449 9.23 -11.36 -12.99
C PRO A 449 7.98 -11.06 -12.15
N HIS A 450 6.90 -10.60 -12.79
CA HIS A 450 5.67 -10.24 -12.11
C HIS A 450 4.42 -10.83 -12.79
N MET A 451 3.34 -11.01 -12.02
CA MET A 451 2.06 -11.49 -12.56
C MET A 451 1.49 -10.60 -13.68
N ASP A 452 1.74 -9.29 -13.62
CA ASP A 452 1.29 -8.36 -14.67
C ASP A 452 2.15 -8.43 -15.93
N ASP A 453 3.36 -9.00 -15.90
CA ASP A 453 4.13 -9.28 -17.12
C ASP A 453 3.37 -10.27 -18.01
N LEU A 454 2.74 -11.29 -17.42
CA LEU A 454 1.94 -12.26 -18.16
C LEU A 454 0.70 -11.60 -18.78
N ALA A 455 0.08 -10.65 -18.07
CA ALA A 455 -1.05 -9.90 -18.58
C ALA A 455 -0.67 -9.00 -19.76
N VAL A 456 0.47 -8.31 -19.67
CA VAL A 456 1.02 -7.51 -20.77
C VAL A 456 1.40 -8.40 -21.96
N ALA A 457 2.05 -9.54 -21.69
CA ALA A 457 2.46 -10.50 -22.71
C ALA A 457 1.25 -11.06 -23.50
N ASP A 458 0.15 -11.35 -22.82
CA ASP A 458 -1.09 -11.80 -23.45
C ASP A 458 -1.71 -10.74 -24.37
N GLU A 459 -1.71 -9.48 -23.95
CA GLU A 459 -2.26 -8.37 -24.76
C GLU A 459 -1.43 -8.11 -26.02
N LEU A 460 -0.10 -8.22 -25.89
CA LEU A 460 0.86 -8.04 -26.99
C LEU A 460 1.00 -9.29 -27.86
N GLY A 461 0.70 -10.48 -27.34
CA GLY A 461 0.85 -11.76 -28.05
C GLY A 461 2.31 -12.24 -28.16
N VAL A 462 3.16 -11.94 -27.18
CA VAL A 462 4.60 -12.23 -27.21
C VAL A 462 5.04 -13.13 -26.04
N PRO A 463 6.13 -13.91 -26.16
CA PRO A 463 6.71 -14.64 -25.03
C PRO A 463 7.42 -13.71 -24.03
N VAL A 464 7.64 -14.23 -22.82
CA VAL A 464 8.39 -13.55 -21.75
C VAL A 464 9.65 -14.35 -21.46
N LEU A 465 10.81 -13.71 -21.52
CA LEU A 465 12.08 -14.29 -21.07
C LEU A 465 12.18 -14.15 -19.55
N GLY A 466 11.75 -15.19 -18.84
CA GLY A 466 11.76 -15.25 -17.39
C GLY A 466 10.98 -16.46 -16.90
N PRO A 467 11.09 -16.82 -15.61
CA PRO A 467 10.34 -17.94 -15.06
C PRO A 467 8.88 -17.56 -14.77
N GLU A 468 8.07 -18.57 -14.45
CA GLU A 468 6.73 -18.33 -13.92
C GLU A 468 6.79 -17.46 -12.65
N PRO A 469 5.91 -16.46 -12.48
CA PRO A 469 5.98 -15.58 -11.32
C PRO A 469 5.89 -16.29 -9.97
N ALA A 470 5.17 -17.41 -9.88
CA ALA A 470 5.10 -18.21 -8.65
C ALA A 470 6.44 -18.91 -8.32
N VAL A 471 7.16 -19.36 -9.36
CA VAL A 471 8.51 -19.93 -9.23
C VAL A 471 9.50 -18.83 -8.83
N ALA A 472 9.42 -17.67 -9.47
CA ALA A 472 10.21 -16.50 -9.11
C ALA A 472 9.98 -16.06 -7.66
N GLN A 473 8.72 -16.04 -7.20
CA GLN A 473 8.36 -15.69 -5.83
C GLN A 473 8.89 -16.68 -4.80
N LEU A 474 8.92 -17.98 -5.13
CA LEU A 474 9.41 -19.01 -4.22
C LEU A 474 10.94 -19.02 -4.12
N TYR A 475 11.63 -18.88 -5.25
CA TYR A 475 13.09 -19.02 -5.33
C TYR A 475 13.84 -17.69 -5.29
N GLY A 476 13.15 -16.56 -5.45
CA GLY A 476 13.70 -15.22 -5.28
C GLY A 476 13.78 -14.77 -3.82
N THR A 477 13.40 -15.62 -2.85
CA THR A 477 13.63 -15.34 -1.42
C THR A 477 15.00 -15.84 -0.98
N LYS A 478 15.52 -15.32 0.14
CA LYS A 478 16.79 -15.78 0.72
C LYS A 478 16.77 -17.27 1.06
N SER A 479 15.66 -17.74 1.65
CA SER A 479 15.44 -19.16 1.92
C SER A 479 15.34 -19.98 0.63
N GLY A 480 14.70 -19.44 -0.41
CA GLY A 480 14.62 -20.04 -1.75
C GLY A 480 15.98 -20.19 -2.44
N ALA A 481 16.79 -19.14 -2.44
CA ALA A 481 18.16 -19.13 -2.96
C ALA A 481 19.04 -20.18 -2.27
N ARG A 482 18.95 -20.29 -0.94
CA ARG A 482 19.69 -21.30 -0.16
C ARG A 482 19.39 -22.72 -0.63
N ARG A 483 18.12 -23.05 -0.92
CA ARG A 483 17.74 -24.37 -1.47
C ARG A 483 18.38 -24.66 -2.82
N ILE A 484 18.50 -23.64 -3.68
CA ILE A 484 19.18 -23.76 -4.98
C ILE A 484 20.65 -24.11 -4.73
N PHE A 485 21.34 -23.34 -3.90
CA PHE A 485 22.76 -23.56 -3.61
C PHE A 485 23.04 -24.92 -3.00
N THR A 486 22.26 -25.35 -2.01
CA THR A 486 22.39 -26.68 -1.41
C THR A 486 22.23 -27.78 -2.47
N SER A 487 21.29 -27.64 -3.39
CA SER A 487 21.11 -28.63 -4.46
C SER A 487 22.18 -28.57 -5.56
N ALA A 488 22.79 -27.41 -5.78
CA ALA A 488 23.91 -27.24 -6.70
C ALA A 488 25.22 -27.81 -6.14
N GLY A 489 25.24 -28.20 -4.86
CA GLY A 489 26.43 -28.68 -4.17
C GLY A 489 27.53 -27.62 -4.07
N VAL A 490 27.16 -26.33 -4.07
CA VAL A 490 28.09 -25.22 -3.87
C VAL A 490 28.20 -24.91 -2.38
N SER A 491 29.36 -24.45 -1.96
CA SER A 491 29.58 -24.03 -0.57
C SER A 491 28.69 -22.85 -0.23
N VAL A 492 28.02 -22.92 0.92
CA VAL A 492 27.12 -21.90 1.47
C VAL A 492 27.52 -21.59 2.90
N PRO A 493 27.21 -20.37 3.42
CA PRO A 493 27.44 -20.10 4.83
C PRO A 493 26.64 -21.07 5.71
N PRO A 494 27.21 -21.55 6.84
CA PRO A 494 26.45 -22.24 7.88
C PRO A 494 25.20 -21.43 8.26
N GLY A 495 24.04 -22.07 8.36
CA GLY A 495 22.79 -21.34 8.53
C GLY A 495 21.53 -22.14 8.27
N HIS A 496 20.39 -21.50 8.53
CA HIS A 496 19.06 -22.08 8.42
C HIS A 496 18.08 -21.05 7.81
N GLY A 497 17.17 -21.50 6.94
CA GLY A 497 16.13 -20.66 6.33
C GLY A 497 14.72 -20.96 6.85
N ASP A 498 13.70 -20.35 6.24
CA ASP A 498 12.28 -20.61 6.54
C ASP A 498 11.90 -20.37 8.01
N ILE A 499 12.46 -19.33 8.64
CA ILE A 499 12.18 -19.01 10.04
C ILE A 499 10.99 -18.05 10.12
N TYR A 500 9.86 -18.53 10.65
CA TYR A 500 8.61 -17.76 10.74
C TYR A 500 8.13 -17.51 12.18
N THR A 501 8.74 -18.17 13.16
CA THR A 501 8.36 -18.03 14.57
C THR A 501 9.54 -17.68 15.45
N LEU A 502 9.26 -16.97 16.53
CA LEU A 502 10.28 -16.56 17.49
C LEU A 502 10.98 -17.75 18.14
N GLN A 503 10.21 -18.80 18.44
CA GLN A 503 10.74 -20.04 19.02
C GLN A 503 11.71 -20.73 18.05
N GLN A 504 11.32 -20.89 16.77
CA GLN A 504 12.21 -21.44 15.74
C GLN A 504 13.49 -20.63 15.63
N LEU A 505 13.41 -19.29 15.65
CA LEU A 505 14.59 -18.43 15.59
C LEU A 505 15.56 -18.73 16.73
N TYR A 506 15.06 -18.82 17.97
CA TYR A 506 15.90 -19.07 19.14
C TYR A 506 16.52 -20.47 19.14
N GLU A 507 15.72 -21.49 18.85
CA GLU A 507 16.18 -22.88 18.79
C GLU A 507 17.21 -23.07 17.67
N CYS A 508 16.93 -22.54 16.47
CA CYS A 508 17.84 -22.65 15.34
C CYS A 508 19.15 -21.91 15.60
N LEU A 509 19.09 -20.67 16.12
CA LEU A 509 20.31 -19.91 16.41
C LEU A 509 21.15 -20.57 17.50
N ALA A 510 20.52 -21.10 18.56
CA ALA A 510 21.23 -21.81 19.62
C ALA A 510 21.93 -23.08 19.11
N GLN A 511 21.25 -23.85 18.25
CA GLN A 511 21.85 -25.03 17.61
C GLN A 511 23.02 -24.63 16.70
N LEU A 512 22.81 -23.63 15.83
CA LEU A 512 23.83 -23.10 14.92
C LEU A 512 25.08 -22.60 15.68
N MET A 513 24.90 -21.87 16.78
CA MET A 513 25.99 -21.42 17.64
C MET A 513 26.73 -22.57 18.33
N THR A 514 26.03 -23.67 18.64
CA THR A 514 26.63 -24.86 19.27
C THR A 514 27.42 -25.69 18.27
N ASP A 515 26.93 -25.80 17.03
CA ASP A 515 27.60 -26.51 15.95
C ASP A 515 28.81 -25.76 15.40
N HIS A 516 28.75 -24.41 15.41
CA HIS A 516 29.74 -23.53 14.79
C HIS A 516 30.29 -22.49 15.79
N LEU A 517 30.98 -22.96 16.83
CA LEU A 517 31.51 -22.13 17.92
C LEU A 517 32.55 -21.09 17.48
N GLU A 518 33.19 -21.32 16.33
CA GLU A 518 34.14 -20.42 15.68
C GLU A 518 33.49 -19.14 15.15
N VAL A 519 32.21 -19.19 14.78
CA VAL A 519 31.49 -18.06 14.18
C VAL A 519 31.33 -16.93 15.20
N GLN A 520 31.82 -15.74 14.84
CA GLN A 520 31.78 -14.58 15.72
C GLN A 520 30.55 -13.70 15.52
N ARG A 521 29.94 -13.75 14.34
CA ARG A 521 28.81 -12.92 13.95
C ARG A 521 27.80 -13.74 13.16
N TRP A 522 26.53 -13.60 13.53
CA TRP A 522 25.40 -14.19 12.81
C TRP A 522 24.62 -13.08 12.12
N LEU A 523 24.21 -13.35 10.88
CA LEU A 523 23.39 -12.49 10.03
C LEU A 523 21.95 -12.99 10.02
N PHE A 524 21.01 -12.05 10.06
CA PHE A 524 19.57 -12.29 9.92
C PHE A 524 19.12 -11.58 8.65
N LYS A 525 18.68 -12.34 7.63
CA LYS A 525 18.25 -11.80 6.34
C LYS A 525 16.77 -12.09 6.13
N MET A 526 15.97 -11.06 5.89
CA MET A 526 14.54 -11.21 5.59
C MET A 526 14.33 -11.70 4.15
N ASP A 527 13.37 -12.61 3.96
CA ASP A 527 13.21 -13.34 2.69
C ASP A 527 12.85 -12.45 1.50
N GLY A 528 11.99 -11.43 1.69
CA GLY A 528 11.48 -10.58 0.61
C GLY A 528 12.28 -9.28 0.39
N GLU A 529 13.33 -9.03 1.17
CA GLU A 529 14.06 -7.77 1.14
C GLU A 529 15.35 -7.84 0.32
N PHE A 530 15.72 -6.70 -0.26
CA PHE A 530 16.88 -6.57 -1.16
C PHE A 530 17.92 -5.61 -0.59
N GLY A 531 19.19 -5.95 -0.86
CA GLY A 531 20.35 -5.24 -0.34
C GLY A 531 20.42 -5.31 1.19
N SER A 532 21.04 -4.31 1.82
CA SER A 532 21.27 -4.29 3.27
C SER A 532 20.07 -3.91 4.13
N ARG A 533 18.91 -3.59 3.54
CA ARG A 533 17.73 -3.08 4.26
C ARG A 533 17.05 -4.15 5.12
N GLY A 534 17.02 -5.39 4.63
CA GLY A 534 16.48 -6.54 5.33
C GLY A 534 17.52 -7.34 6.10
N THR A 535 18.69 -6.76 6.40
CA THR A 535 19.79 -7.48 7.05
C THR A 535 20.12 -6.89 8.42
N ALA A 536 20.09 -7.75 9.43
CA ALA A 536 20.58 -7.48 10.77
C ALA A 536 21.73 -8.45 11.12
N TYR A 537 22.46 -8.15 12.18
CA TYR A 537 23.53 -8.99 12.69
C TYR A 537 23.56 -9.01 14.22
N CYS A 538 24.15 -10.06 14.78
CA CYS A 538 24.43 -10.17 16.20
C CYS A 538 25.82 -10.77 16.42
N ASP A 539 26.63 -10.10 17.25
CA ASP A 539 27.97 -10.54 17.61
C ASP A 539 27.94 -11.42 18.87
N VAL A 540 28.58 -12.58 18.80
CA VAL A 540 28.62 -13.59 19.88
C VAL A 540 29.63 -13.22 20.98
N SER A 541 30.42 -12.16 20.79
CA SER A 541 31.41 -11.66 21.77
C SER A 541 30.78 -11.23 23.10
N HIS A 542 29.47 -10.99 23.14
CA HIS A 542 28.74 -10.61 24.34
C HIS A 542 28.40 -11.79 25.27
N LEU A 543 28.62 -13.04 24.84
CA LEU A 543 28.35 -14.23 25.66
C LEU A 543 29.56 -14.58 26.54
N SER A 544 29.43 -14.33 27.85
CA SER A 544 30.49 -14.56 28.84
C SER A 544 30.92 -16.04 28.96
N PHE A 545 30.00 -16.98 28.74
CA PHE A 545 30.26 -18.43 28.84
C PHE A 545 30.90 -19.03 27.59
N ARG A 546 31.15 -18.25 26.52
CA ARG A 546 31.71 -18.76 25.26
C ARG A 546 33.09 -19.39 25.45
N SER A 547 33.91 -18.84 26.34
CA SER A 547 35.22 -19.40 26.70
C SER A 547 35.10 -20.83 27.27
N TRP A 548 34.09 -21.05 28.11
CA TRP A 548 33.77 -22.38 28.66
C TRP A 548 33.24 -23.33 27.58
N ALA A 549 32.38 -22.86 26.66
CA ALA A 549 31.90 -23.67 25.54
C ALA A 549 33.06 -24.12 24.63
N LEU A 550 33.99 -23.22 24.31
CA LEU A 550 35.20 -23.55 23.55
C LEU A 550 36.11 -24.54 24.29
N GLN A 551 36.22 -24.44 25.61
CA GLN A 551 36.98 -25.41 26.41
C GLN A 551 36.34 -26.80 26.37
N LYS A 552 35.00 -26.88 26.44
CA LYS A 552 34.24 -28.13 26.29
C LYS A 552 34.46 -28.76 24.91
N TYR A 553 34.34 -27.95 23.86
CA TYR A 553 34.65 -28.38 22.49
C TYR A 553 36.06 -28.96 22.36
N ARG A 554 37.08 -28.25 22.87
CA ARG A 554 38.48 -28.72 22.85
C ARG A 554 38.69 -30.01 23.62
N ARG A 555 37.94 -30.23 24.72
CA ARG A 555 38.04 -31.44 25.54
C ARG A 555 37.47 -32.68 24.84
N HIS A 556 36.36 -32.52 24.12
CA HIS A 556 35.73 -33.63 23.39
C HIS A 556 36.33 -33.85 22.00
N GLY A 557 36.84 -32.79 21.36
CA GLY A 557 37.34 -32.82 20.00
C GLY A 557 36.21 -32.90 18.95
N PRO A 558 36.53 -32.65 17.66
CA PRO A 558 35.51 -32.50 16.61
C PRO A 558 34.65 -33.75 16.37
N GLN A 559 35.22 -34.95 16.58
CA GLN A 559 34.52 -36.22 16.32
C GLN A 559 33.44 -36.50 17.36
N LEU A 560 33.77 -36.36 18.66
CA LEU A 560 32.81 -36.58 19.75
C LEU A 560 31.83 -35.42 19.88
N TRP A 561 32.20 -34.21 19.46
CA TRP A 561 31.30 -33.06 19.48
C TRP A 561 30.05 -33.22 18.61
N ARG A 562 30.06 -34.15 17.65
CA ARG A 562 28.86 -34.47 16.83
C ARG A 562 27.80 -35.25 17.60
N MET A 563 28.12 -35.76 18.79
CA MET A 563 27.19 -36.54 19.60
C MET A 563 26.31 -35.59 20.44
N ALA A 564 24.99 -35.81 20.43
CA ALA A 564 24.03 -34.95 21.12
C ALA A 564 24.38 -34.73 22.60
N TRP A 565 24.79 -35.77 23.32
CA TRP A 565 25.16 -35.67 24.75
C TRP A 565 26.38 -34.76 25.01
N ALA A 566 27.28 -34.61 24.03
CA ALA A 566 28.46 -33.77 24.17
C ALA A 566 28.11 -32.28 23.99
N GLN A 567 27.14 -31.99 23.11
CA GLN A 567 26.64 -30.64 22.82
C GLN A 567 25.61 -30.16 23.83
N GLU A 568 24.79 -31.07 24.37
CA GLU A 568 23.61 -30.78 25.19
C GLU A 568 23.85 -29.73 26.30
N PRO A 569 24.94 -29.80 27.11
CA PRO A 569 25.18 -28.79 28.14
C PRO A 569 25.43 -27.38 27.58
N VAL A 570 26.06 -27.29 26.40
CA VAL A 570 26.35 -26.02 25.73
C VAL A 570 25.10 -25.50 25.01
N LEU A 571 24.34 -26.39 24.37
CA LEU A 571 23.08 -26.06 23.70
C LEU A 571 22.07 -25.44 24.67
N ILE A 572 21.85 -26.08 25.83
CA ILE A 572 20.94 -25.56 26.87
C ILE A 572 21.34 -24.15 27.28
N LYS A 573 22.65 -23.90 27.46
CA LYS A 573 23.15 -22.57 27.81
C LYS A 573 22.91 -21.54 26.72
N PHE A 574 23.08 -21.89 25.45
CA PHE A 574 22.71 -21.00 24.35
C PHE A 574 21.21 -20.73 24.31
N GLN A 575 20.36 -21.74 24.52
CA GLN A 575 18.91 -21.58 24.53
C GLN A 575 18.43 -20.62 25.65
N GLU A 576 19.08 -20.64 26.82
CA GLU A 576 18.80 -19.71 27.92
C GLU A 576 19.17 -18.25 27.58
N GLU A 577 20.29 -18.04 26.88
CA GLU A 577 20.90 -16.72 26.69
C GLU A 577 20.53 -16.02 25.38
N VAL A 578 20.21 -16.78 24.32
CA VAL A 578 19.88 -16.25 22.98
C VAL A 578 18.77 -15.19 23.00
N PRO A 579 17.66 -15.34 23.74
CA PRO A 579 16.61 -14.32 23.77
C PRO A 579 17.12 -12.97 24.30
N ALA A 580 17.89 -12.97 25.39
CA ALA A 580 18.48 -11.77 25.98
C ALA A 580 19.57 -11.18 25.08
N LEU A 581 20.42 -12.04 24.49
CA LEU A 581 21.44 -11.64 23.54
C LEU A 581 20.84 -10.86 22.36
N LEU A 582 19.80 -11.40 21.72
CA LEU A 582 19.18 -10.75 20.57
C LEU A 582 18.47 -9.45 20.97
N ALA A 583 17.78 -9.43 22.11
CA ALA A 583 17.09 -8.23 22.59
C ALA A 583 18.06 -7.07 22.87
N SER A 584 19.26 -7.36 23.38
CA SER A 584 20.24 -6.34 23.79
C SER A 584 21.31 -6.02 22.74
N HIS A 585 21.65 -6.97 21.86
CA HIS A 585 22.86 -6.88 21.02
C HIS A 585 22.61 -7.06 19.52
N ALA A 586 21.41 -7.43 19.07
CA ALA A 586 21.11 -7.45 17.64
C ALA A 586 21.05 -6.03 17.07
N LYS A 587 21.73 -5.82 15.93
CA LYS A 587 21.87 -4.52 15.27
C LYS A 587 21.51 -4.63 13.80
N LEU A 588 20.91 -3.58 13.25
CA LEU A 588 20.60 -3.50 11.83
C LEU A 588 21.74 -2.82 11.09
N PHE A 589 22.01 -3.26 9.85
CA PHE A 589 22.91 -2.51 8.96
C PHE A 589 22.28 -1.21 8.45
N ASN A 590 20.96 -1.20 8.28
CA ASN A 590 20.22 -0.05 7.78
C ASN A 590 18.90 0.12 8.54
N THR A 591 18.70 1.30 9.14
CA THR A 591 17.53 1.62 9.98
C THR A 591 16.48 2.46 9.26
N SER A 592 16.60 2.63 7.94
CA SER A 592 15.68 3.48 7.15
C SER A 592 14.26 2.91 7.05
N CYS A 593 14.12 1.59 6.86
CA CYS A 593 12.83 0.90 6.81
C CYS A 593 12.39 0.39 8.19
N TYR A 594 13.35 -0.06 9.01
CA TYR A 594 13.10 -0.68 10.30
C TYR A 594 13.88 0.09 11.39
N PRO A 595 13.21 0.90 12.23
CA PRO A 595 13.90 1.75 13.20
C PRO A 595 14.59 0.99 14.34
N SER A 596 14.18 -0.25 14.62
CA SER A 596 14.67 -1.04 15.77
C SER A 596 14.67 -2.54 15.48
N TRP A 597 15.40 -3.31 16.30
CA TRP A 597 15.39 -4.77 16.26
C TRP A 597 13.97 -5.35 16.40
N ILE A 598 13.14 -4.79 17.28
CA ILE A 598 11.75 -5.26 17.49
C ILE A 598 10.95 -5.09 16.20
N SER A 599 11.03 -3.92 15.56
CA SER A 599 10.31 -3.65 14.30
C SER A 599 10.80 -4.56 13.17
N PHE A 600 12.12 -4.79 13.09
CA PHE A 600 12.70 -5.73 12.14
C PHE A 600 12.20 -7.16 12.38
N LEU A 601 12.22 -7.62 13.63
CA LEU A 601 11.86 -8.98 14.02
C LEU A 601 10.39 -9.27 13.74
N GLU A 602 9.48 -8.33 14.01
CA GLU A 602 8.06 -8.46 13.67
C GLU A 602 7.83 -8.73 12.17
N HIS A 603 8.57 -8.04 11.30
CA HIS A 603 8.47 -8.22 9.85
C HIS A 603 9.20 -9.49 9.40
N PHE A 604 10.38 -9.77 9.95
CA PHE A 604 11.17 -10.97 9.69
C PHE A 604 10.34 -12.24 9.95
N LEU A 605 9.61 -12.30 11.07
CA LEU A 605 8.77 -13.46 11.39
C LEU A 605 7.50 -13.55 10.53
N LYS A 606 7.00 -12.42 10.04
CA LYS A 606 5.81 -12.38 9.17
C LYS A 606 6.12 -12.86 7.75
N GLU A 607 7.26 -12.46 7.21
CA GLU A 607 7.66 -12.75 5.83
C GLU A 607 8.51 -14.02 5.72
N GLY A 608 9.19 -14.40 6.81
CA GLY A 608 10.22 -15.42 6.81
C GLY A 608 11.61 -14.81 6.66
N GLY A 609 12.62 -15.59 7.01
CA GLY A 609 14.00 -15.23 6.75
C GLY A 609 14.99 -16.30 7.12
N THR A 610 16.27 -15.98 6.89
CA THR A 610 17.41 -16.85 7.10
C THR A 610 18.32 -16.33 8.19
N VAL A 611 18.92 -17.25 8.93
CA VAL A 611 20.08 -17.00 9.81
C VAL A 611 21.30 -17.61 9.18
N GLU A 612 22.36 -16.84 8.98
CA GLU A 612 23.59 -17.29 8.33
C GLU A 612 24.84 -16.79 9.05
N ALA A 613 25.91 -17.58 9.03
CA ALA A 613 27.19 -17.19 9.57
C ALA A 613 27.83 -16.09 8.72
N TYR A 614 28.39 -15.08 9.38
CA TYR A 614 29.33 -14.17 8.72
C TYR A 614 30.68 -14.87 8.53
N PRO A 615 31.40 -14.65 7.41
CA PRO A 615 32.71 -15.25 7.19
C PRO A 615 33.69 -15.01 8.35
N PRO A 616 34.44 -16.02 8.80
CA PRO A 616 35.38 -15.91 9.91
C PRO A 616 36.70 -15.25 9.47
N SER A 617 36.63 -14.09 8.82
CA SER A 617 37.79 -13.33 8.35
C SER A 617 37.54 -11.83 8.41
N ASP A 618 38.60 -11.07 8.67
CA ASP A 618 38.57 -9.61 8.60
C ASP A 618 38.68 -9.10 7.16
N SER A 619 39.18 -9.93 6.24
CA SER A 619 39.29 -9.61 4.81
C SER A 619 38.28 -10.44 4.02
N VAL A 620 37.17 -9.79 3.66
CA VAL A 620 36.05 -10.39 2.95
C VAL A 620 35.79 -9.59 1.68
N THR A 621 35.79 -10.26 0.53
CA THR A 621 35.43 -9.65 -0.74
C THR A 621 34.16 -10.29 -1.28
N CYS A 622 33.18 -9.47 -1.66
CA CYS A 622 31.95 -9.96 -2.28
C CYS A 622 32.00 -9.73 -3.80
N LEU A 623 31.33 -10.59 -4.55
CA LEU A 623 31.27 -10.54 -6.00
C LEU A 623 29.83 -10.74 -6.46
N THR A 624 29.47 -10.12 -7.59
CA THR A 624 28.21 -10.41 -8.29
C THR A 624 28.53 -10.97 -9.66
N VAL A 625 27.83 -12.04 -10.05
CA VAL A 625 27.89 -12.64 -11.38
C VAL A 625 26.50 -12.70 -11.98
N ASP A 626 26.33 -12.13 -13.17
CA ASP A 626 25.08 -12.22 -13.92
C ASP A 626 25.11 -13.42 -14.85
N LEU A 627 24.06 -14.25 -14.80
CA LEU A 627 23.88 -15.45 -15.61
C LEU A 627 22.61 -15.35 -16.46
N LEU A 628 22.65 -15.98 -17.63
CA LEU A 628 21.48 -16.27 -18.46
C LEU A 628 21.31 -17.79 -18.54
N VAL A 629 20.16 -18.27 -18.07
CA VAL A 629 19.74 -19.67 -18.23
C VAL A 629 18.78 -19.74 -19.40
N GLU A 630 19.21 -20.37 -20.48
CA GLU A 630 18.40 -20.51 -21.68
C GLU A 630 17.32 -21.59 -21.51
N PRO A 631 16.22 -21.51 -22.29
CA PRO A 631 15.24 -22.59 -22.35
C PRO A 631 15.82 -23.94 -22.75
N GLY A 632 16.93 -23.94 -23.51
CA GLY A 632 17.67 -25.14 -23.90
C GLY A 632 18.46 -25.81 -22.77
N GLY A 633 18.62 -25.15 -21.63
CA GLY A 633 19.44 -25.61 -20.50
C GLY A 633 20.88 -25.12 -20.50
N GLU A 634 21.30 -24.41 -21.56
CA GLU A 634 22.60 -23.75 -21.61
C GLU A 634 22.65 -22.58 -20.61
N VAL A 635 23.82 -22.39 -20.00
CA VAL A 635 24.07 -21.36 -18.99
C VAL A 635 25.20 -20.47 -19.48
N HIS A 636 24.94 -19.17 -19.58
CA HIS A 636 25.92 -18.17 -19.99
C HIS A 636 26.23 -17.20 -18.86
N MET A 637 27.52 -16.96 -18.59
CA MET A 637 27.96 -15.87 -17.74
C MET A 637 28.00 -14.58 -18.57
N LEU A 638 27.24 -13.56 -18.16
CA LEU A 638 27.12 -12.28 -18.85
C LEU A 638 27.99 -11.18 -18.24
N SER A 639 28.19 -11.21 -16.93
CA SER A 639 29.03 -10.25 -16.21
C SER A 639 29.64 -10.90 -14.95
N CYS A 640 30.81 -10.45 -14.51
CA CYS A 640 31.43 -10.90 -13.25
C CYS A 640 32.27 -9.78 -12.62
N GLY A 641 31.80 -9.19 -11.52
CA GLY A 641 32.47 -8.04 -10.89
C GLY A 641 32.61 -8.14 -9.38
N ASP A 642 33.68 -7.54 -8.84
CA ASP A 642 33.90 -7.39 -7.40
C ASP A 642 33.04 -6.24 -6.86
N GLN A 643 32.28 -6.47 -5.79
CA GLN A 643 31.34 -5.51 -5.23
C GLN A 643 32.06 -4.43 -4.41
N LEU A 644 31.71 -3.16 -4.66
CA LEU A 644 32.09 -2.01 -3.85
C LEU A 644 30.97 -1.65 -2.88
N HIS A 645 31.33 -1.57 -1.60
CA HIS A 645 30.38 -1.38 -0.50
C HIS A 645 30.47 0.00 0.11
N GLU A 646 29.38 0.45 0.71
CA GLU A 646 29.43 1.59 1.62
C GLU A 646 30.05 1.15 2.97
N PRO A 647 31.14 1.76 3.45
CA PRO A 647 31.83 1.36 4.68
C PRO A 647 30.90 1.28 5.88
N GLY A 648 31.00 0.17 6.63
CA GLY A 648 30.15 -0.11 7.80
C GLY A 648 28.74 -0.60 7.44
N SER A 649 28.45 -0.84 6.16
CA SER A 649 27.19 -1.42 5.68
C SER A 649 27.45 -2.59 4.74
N MET A 650 26.46 -3.47 4.53
CA MET A 650 26.48 -4.47 3.44
C MET A 650 25.80 -3.94 2.17
N GLN A 651 25.69 -2.62 1.99
CA GLN A 651 25.04 -2.06 0.80
C GLN A 651 26.03 -2.02 -0.37
N VAL A 652 25.72 -2.78 -1.42
CA VAL A 652 26.44 -2.72 -2.69
C VAL A 652 26.07 -1.43 -3.43
N VAL A 653 27.08 -0.57 -3.64
CA VAL A 653 26.93 0.72 -4.33
C VAL A 653 27.48 0.65 -5.75
N GLY A 654 28.53 -0.13 -6.00
CA GLY A 654 29.12 -0.30 -7.33
C GLY A 654 29.88 -1.61 -7.45
N CYS A 655 30.65 -1.76 -8.52
CA CYS A 655 31.54 -2.89 -8.71
C CYS A 655 32.73 -2.53 -9.61
N SER A 656 33.82 -3.32 -9.51
CA SER A 656 34.89 -3.38 -10.50
C SER A 656 34.72 -4.59 -11.41
N MET A 657 35.10 -4.44 -12.68
CA MET A 657 34.86 -5.41 -13.74
C MET A 657 36.07 -5.47 -14.69
N PRO A 658 36.51 -6.65 -15.13
CA PRO A 658 36.14 -7.97 -14.62
C PRO A 658 36.59 -8.18 -13.17
N GLN A 659 36.02 -9.18 -12.49
CA GLN A 659 36.44 -9.56 -11.15
C GLN A 659 37.87 -10.10 -11.13
N THR A 660 38.58 -9.81 -10.05
CA THR A 660 39.98 -10.25 -9.84
C THR A 660 40.17 -11.07 -8.57
N SER A 661 39.10 -11.31 -7.79
CA SER A 661 39.19 -11.89 -6.46
C SER A 661 39.15 -13.41 -6.43
N ILE A 662 38.52 -14.08 -7.40
CA ILE A 662 38.35 -15.54 -7.43
C ILE A 662 38.99 -16.11 -8.70
N CYS A 663 39.64 -17.27 -8.57
CA CYS A 663 40.10 -18.06 -9.72
C CYS A 663 38.95 -18.35 -10.71
N GLN A 664 39.15 -18.05 -11.98
CA GLN A 664 38.14 -18.11 -13.03
C GLN A 664 37.56 -19.52 -13.20
N HIS A 665 38.38 -20.57 -13.04
CA HIS A 665 37.92 -21.96 -13.12
C HIS A 665 36.92 -22.29 -11.99
N THR A 666 37.24 -21.89 -10.76
CA THR A 666 36.36 -22.09 -9.59
C THR A 666 35.07 -21.31 -9.75
N LEU A 667 35.16 -20.04 -10.17
CA LEU A 667 34.00 -19.19 -10.42
C LEU A 667 33.07 -19.81 -11.45
N HIS A 668 33.61 -20.19 -12.62
CA HIS A 668 32.85 -20.82 -13.69
C HIS A 668 32.17 -22.12 -13.21
N SER A 669 32.89 -22.98 -12.49
CA SER A 669 32.32 -24.23 -11.94
C SER A 669 31.14 -23.98 -10.99
N ILE A 670 31.21 -22.96 -10.14
CA ILE A 670 30.10 -22.57 -9.26
C ILE A 670 28.92 -22.06 -10.09
N CYS A 671 29.15 -21.12 -11.01
CA CYS A 671 28.12 -20.52 -11.84
C CYS A 671 27.37 -21.55 -12.70
N MET A 672 28.09 -22.49 -13.33
CA MET A 672 27.46 -23.54 -14.13
C MET A 672 26.57 -24.46 -13.28
N ARG A 673 27.05 -24.87 -12.09
CA ARG A 673 26.26 -25.72 -11.19
C ARG A 673 25.01 -25.01 -10.67
N VAL A 674 25.12 -23.73 -10.30
CA VAL A 674 23.96 -22.93 -9.86
C VAL A 674 22.97 -22.75 -11.02
N GLY A 675 23.44 -22.38 -12.22
CA GLY A 675 22.58 -22.23 -13.39
C GLY A 675 21.86 -23.51 -13.79
N GLN A 676 22.54 -24.67 -13.71
CA GLN A 676 21.92 -25.97 -13.93
C GLN A 676 20.86 -26.29 -12.86
N ALA A 677 21.14 -26.00 -11.59
CA ALA A 677 20.17 -26.19 -10.50
C ALA A 677 18.94 -25.26 -10.65
N CYS A 678 19.12 -24.06 -11.19
CA CYS A 678 18.04 -23.15 -11.58
C CYS A 678 17.20 -23.74 -12.73
N HIS A 679 17.85 -24.23 -13.79
CA HIS A 679 17.17 -24.84 -14.93
C HIS A 679 16.29 -26.04 -14.52
N GLN A 680 16.81 -26.93 -13.66
CA GLN A 680 16.06 -28.08 -13.12
C GLN A 680 14.79 -27.70 -12.35
N ARG A 681 14.69 -26.45 -11.90
CA ARG A 681 13.54 -25.88 -11.18
C ARG A 681 12.67 -24.99 -12.05
N HIS A 682 12.88 -24.99 -13.36
CA HIS A 682 12.20 -24.12 -14.32
C HIS A 682 12.46 -22.61 -14.06
N ILE A 683 13.62 -22.27 -13.51
CA ILE A 683 14.09 -20.89 -13.39
C ILE A 683 14.87 -20.56 -14.67
N LEU A 684 14.21 -19.88 -15.60
CA LEU A 684 14.75 -19.49 -16.91
C LEU A 684 14.99 -17.98 -16.99
N GLY A 685 15.88 -17.55 -17.87
CA GLY A 685 16.20 -16.15 -18.09
C GLY A 685 17.34 -15.64 -17.22
N LEU A 686 17.28 -14.36 -16.88
CA LEU A 686 18.38 -13.66 -16.21
C LEU A 686 18.34 -13.85 -14.70
N LEU A 687 19.51 -14.04 -14.11
CA LEU A 687 19.69 -14.15 -12.67
C LEU A 687 21.06 -13.60 -12.25
N SER A 688 21.14 -13.09 -11.03
CA SER A 688 22.34 -12.48 -10.44
C SER A 688 22.73 -13.25 -9.19
N LEU A 689 23.94 -13.80 -9.20
CA LEU A 689 24.51 -14.61 -8.12
C LEU A 689 25.51 -13.78 -7.33
N ASP A 690 25.30 -13.67 -6.02
CA ASP A 690 26.25 -13.06 -5.11
C ASP A 690 27.09 -14.12 -4.39
N LEU A 691 28.40 -13.90 -4.44
CA LEU A 691 29.42 -14.75 -3.85
C LEU A 691 30.24 -13.95 -2.86
N VAL A 692 30.81 -14.64 -1.88
CA VAL A 692 31.75 -14.07 -0.92
C VAL A 692 32.99 -14.93 -0.86
N THR A 693 34.16 -14.31 -0.96
CA THR A 693 35.46 -14.96 -0.80
C THR A 693 36.26 -14.37 0.35
N PHE A 694 36.98 -15.24 1.04
CA PHE A 694 37.83 -14.91 2.17
C PHE A 694 38.89 -16.01 2.35
N LEU A 695 39.94 -15.71 3.10
CA LEU A 695 40.95 -16.69 3.48
C LEU A 695 40.56 -17.34 4.81
N GLU A 696 40.57 -18.67 4.84
CA GLU A 696 40.28 -19.43 6.06
C GLU A 696 41.41 -19.30 7.08
N LEU A 697 41.04 -19.04 8.34
CA LEU A 697 41.99 -18.90 9.45
C LEU A 697 42.68 -20.24 9.73
N GLY A 698 43.99 -20.29 9.51
CA GLY A 698 44.86 -21.43 9.82
C GLY A 698 45.40 -22.16 8.59
N THR A 699 44.55 -22.40 7.58
CA THR A 699 44.96 -23.03 6.31
C THR A 699 45.43 -22.02 5.27
N LEU A 700 44.98 -20.75 5.37
CA LEU A 700 45.16 -19.71 4.36
C LEU A 700 44.60 -20.10 2.98
N GLU A 701 43.71 -21.08 2.93
CA GLU A 701 43.02 -21.46 1.71
C GLU A 701 41.90 -20.47 1.39
N GLN A 702 41.77 -20.14 0.10
CA GLN A 702 40.69 -19.30 -0.39
C GLN A 702 39.37 -20.07 -0.37
N GLN A 703 38.44 -19.61 0.45
CA GLN A 703 37.07 -20.13 0.48
C GLN A 703 36.15 -19.23 -0.35
N VAL A 704 35.10 -19.82 -0.91
CA VAL A 704 34.06 -19.11 -1.67
C VAL A 704 32.69 -19.64 -1.23
N TRP A 705 31.82 -18.75 -0.78
CA TRP A 705 30.45 -19.07 -0.39
C TRP A 705 29.44 -18.38 -1.31
N ALA A 706 28.39 -19.10 -1.72
CA ALA A 706 27.20 -18.52 -2.32
C ALA A 706 26.28 -17.98 -1.23
N VAL A 707 25.92 -16.69 -1.33
CA VAL A 707 25.24 -15.97 -0.24
C VAL A 707 23.90 -15.35 -0.65
N ASP A 708 23.67 -15.11 -1.94
CA ASP A 708 22.43 -14.53 -2.44
C ASP A 708 22.19 -14.82 -3.92
N LEU A 709 20.92 -14.89 -4.32
CA LEU A 709 20.51 -15.09 -5.71
C LEU A 709 19.27 -14.24 -6.01
N ASP A 710 19.42 -13.29 -6.92
CA ASP A 710 18.32 -12.46 -7.41
C ASP A 710 17.87 -12.93 -8.79
N ILE A 711 16.56 -13.22 -8.95
CA ILE A 711 15.98 -13.59 -10.23
C ILE A 711 15.53 -12.33 -10.95
N GLY A 712 16.15 -12.05 -12.09
CA GLY A 712 15.86 -10.89 -12.91
C GLY A 712 17.10 -10.24 -13.50
N TYR A 713 16.86 -9.14 -14.20
CA TYR A 713 17.92 -8.32 -14.78
C TYR A 713 18.55 -7.42 -13.72
N SER A 714 19.85 -7.53 -13.47
CA SER A 714 20.54 -6.76 -12.44
C SER A 714 20.97 -5.37 -12.93
N ASN A 715 21.23 -4.47 -11.96
CA ASN A 715 21.82 -3.18 -12.29
C ASN A 715 23.28 -3.30 -12.76
N GLN A 716 24.02 -4.33 -12.31
CA GLN A 716 25.38 -4.59 -12.77
C GLN A 716 25.37 -4.95 -14.26
N LEU A 717 24.45 -5.81 -14.68
CA LEU A 717 24.30 -6.17 -16.08
C LEU A 717 23.97 -4.96 -16.96
N ALA A 718 23.10 -4.05 -16.47
CA ALA A 718 22.73 -2.85 -17.22
C ALA A 718 23.96 -1.95 -17.46
N MET A 719 24.76 -1.73 -16.41
CA MET A 719 25.99 -0.94 -16.51
C MET A 719 27.06 -1.64 -17.36
N THR A 720 27.09 -2.98 -17.33
CA THR A 720 27.96 -3.80 -18.19
C THR A 720 27.60 -3.63 -19.66
N GLN A 721 26.31 -3.63 -20.03
CA GLN A 721 25.91 -3.38 -21.43
C GLN A 721 26.35 -2.00 -21.90
N MET A 722 26.23 -0.97 -21.05
CA MET A 722 26.71 0.37 -21.37
C MET A 722 28.24 0.41 -21.55
N MET A 723 28.99 -0.23 -20.65
CA MET A 723 30.45 -0.35 -20.75
C MET A 723 30.89 -1.03 -22.05
N LEU A 724 30.23 -2.14 -22.40
CA LEU A 724 30.54 -2.91 -23.60
C LEU A 724 30.18 -2.15 -24.88
N PHE A 725 29.06 -1.42 -24.86
CA PHE A 725 28.67 -0.56 -25.97
C PHE A 725 29.67 0.58 -26.21
N MET A 726 30.11 1.25 -25.15
CA MET A 726 31.03 2.39 -25.25
C MET A 726 32.45 1.99 -25.65
N THR A 727 32.82 0.72 -25.50
CA THR A 727 34.15 0.21 -25.88
C THR A 727 34.12 -0.62 -27.17
N SER A 728 32.93 -0.96 -27.68
CA SER A 728 32.73 -2.06 -28.63
C SER A 728 33.47 -3.34 -28.20
N GLY A 729 33.59 -3.53 -26.88
CA GLY A 729 34.37 -4.59 -26.27
C GLY A 729 33.59 -5.89 -26.13
N THR A 730 34.31 -6.96 -25.82
CA THR A 730 33.74 -8.24 -25.41
C THR A 730 34.24 -8.61 -24.02
N LEU A 731 33.33 -9.02 -23.15
CA LEU A 731 33.67 -9.52 -21.82
C LEU A 731 33.68 -11.04 -21.87
N ASN A 732 34.87 -11.62 -21.72
CA ASN A 732 35.02 -13.06 -21.61
C ASN A 732 35.11 -13.43 -20.12
N CYS A 733 33.96 -13.78 -19.53
CA CYS A 733 33.88 -14.17 -18.12
C CYS A 733 34.68 -15.46 -17.80
N ARG A 734 34.98 -16.29 -18.80
CA ARG A 734 35.75 -17.52 -18.63
C ARG A 734 37.25 -17.24 -18.46
N THR A 735 37.78 -16.24 -19.16
CA THR A 735 39.18 -15.80 -19.02
C THR A 735 39.32 -14.66 -18.01
N GLY A 736 38.22 -13.99 -17.64
CA GLY A 736 38.25 -12.81 -16.78
C GLY A 736 38.82 -11.58 -17.49
N CYS A 737 38.67 -11.49 -18.80
CA CYS A 737 39.23 -10.39 -19.61
C CYS A 737 38.12 -9.58 -20.27
N LEU A 738 38.23 -8.25 -20.17
CA LEU A 738 37.49 -7.31 -20.98
C LEU A 738 38.37 -6.90 -22.16
N GLU A 739 38.07 -7.47 -23.32
CA GLU A 739 38.85 -7.30 -24.54
C GLU A 739 38.26 -6.17 -25.37
N VAL A 740 39.04 -5.11 -25.58
CA VAL A 740 38.65 -3.98 -26.42
C VAL A 740 39.37 -4.09 -27.76
N PRO A 741 38.63 -4.12 -28.89
CA PRO A 741 39.23 -4.20 -30.22
C PRO A 741 40.18 -3.02 -30.47
N PRO A 742 41.34 -3.26 -31.11
CA PRO A 742 42.26 -2.19 -31.45
C PRO A 742 41.67 -1.26 -32.50
N LEU A 743 42.05 0.01 -32.48
CA LEU A 743 41.70 0.93 -33.55
C LEU A 743 42.52 0.62 -34.79
N VAL A 744 41.83 0.44 -35.92
CA VAL A 744 42.49 0.28 -37.22
C VAL A 744 42.82 1.68 -37.75
N ILE A 745 43.98 2.21 -37.37
CA ILE A 745 44.49 3.47 -37.91
C ILE A 745 45.59 3.14 -38.92
N ASN A 746 45.41 3.52 -40.19
CA ASN A 746 46.44 3.42 -41.25
C ASN A 746 47.07 2.02 -41.41
N SER A 747 46.28 0.95 -41.52
CA SER A 747 46.73 -0.42 -41.82
C SER A 747 47.70 -1.07 -40.81
N LYS A 748 47.91 -0.47 -39.63
CA LYS A 748 48.62 -1.10 -38.51
C LYS A 748 47.65 -1.23 -37.33
N ALA A 749 47.22 -2.46 -37.05
CA ALA A 749 46.43 -2.74 -35.85
C ALA A 749 47.29 -2.60 -34.60
N SER A 750 46.82 -1.86 -33.59
CA SER A 750 47.41 -1.99 -32.25
C SER A 750 47.06 -3.38 -31.67
N ALA A 751 47.77 -3.81 -30.63
CA ALA A 751 47.44 -5.07 -29.97
C ALA A 751 46.07 -4.97 -29.28
N LEU A 752 45.37 -6.10 -29.18
CA LEU A 752 44.19 -6.23 -28.33
C LEU A 752 44.57 -5.79 -26.90
N THR A 753 43.81 -4.86 -26.33
CA THR A 753 44.11 -4.34 -24.99
C THR A 753 43.04 -4.81 -24.01
N SER A 754 43.49 -5.44 -22.92
CA SER A 754 42.63 -5.70 -21.77
C SER A 754 42.33 -4.37 -21.08
N ARG A 755 41.07 -4.19 -20.67
CA ARG A 755 40.61 -3.02 -19.91
C ARG A 755 39.99 -3.45 -18.59
N PHE A 756 39.86 -2.50 -17.69
CA PHE A 756 39.11 -2.61 -16.45
C PHE A 756 38.11 -1.48 -16.38
N ALA A 757 36.99 -1.73 -15.72
CA ALA A 757 35.94 -0.76 -15.49
C ALA A 757 35.54 -0.74 -14.03
N VAL A 758 35.20 0.44 -13.53
CA VAL A 758 34.53 0.63 -12.25
C VAL A 758 33.19 1.30 -12.52
N MET A 759 32.11 0.71 -12.01
CA MET A 759 30.76 1.12 -12.35
C MET A 759 29.85 1.20 -11.12
N SER A 760 28.94 2.17 -11.12
CA SER A 760 27.90 2.30 -10.10
C SER A 760 26.64 2.87 -10.73
N SER A 761 25.48 2.28 -10.43
CA SER A 761 24.14 2.77 -10.82
C SER A 761 23.39 3.44 -9.67
N LYS A 762 24.01 3.53 -8.49
CA LYS A 762 23.35 3.94 -7.24
C LYS A 762 24.02 5.17 -6.62
N LEU A 763 24.66 6.01 -7.44
CA LEU A 763 25.28 7.24 -6.94
C LEU A 763 24.19 8.26 -6.63
N PHE A 764 24.23 8.82 -5.42
CA PHE A 764 23.23 9.77 -4.94
C PHE A 764 23.88 11.01 -4.30
N HIS A 765 23.35 12.17 -4.65
CA HIS A 765 23.72 13.44 -4.02
C HIS A 765 22.55 14.44 -4.08
N THR A 766 22.07 14.92 -2.94
CA THR A 766 20.88 15.79 -2.88
C THR A 766 21.05 17.09 -3.68
N ASN A 767 22.24 17.68 -3.68
CA ASN A 767 22.50 18.95 -4.37
C ASN A 767 22.49 18.84 -5.90
N LEU A 768 22.58 17.63 -6.49
CA LEU A 768 22.45 17.48 -7.94
C LEU A 768 21.08 17.95 -8.45
N SER A 769 20.04 17.92 -7.61
CA SER A 769 18.72 18.46 -7.94
C SER A 769 18.73 19.94 -8.35
N MET A 770 19.69 20.71 -7.84
CA MET A 770 19.87 22.14 -8.12
C MET A 770 20.64 22.41 -9.43
N VAL A 771 21.25 21.38 -10.02
CA VAL A 771 22.08 21.49 -11.22
C VAL A 771 21.35 20.90 -12.41
N HIS A 772 21.18 21.68 -13.48
CA HIS A 772 20.67 21.17 -14.75
C HIS A 772 21.76 20.36 -15.47
N TYR A 773 21.36 19.33 -16.22
CA TYR A 773 22.33 18.45 -16.90
C TYR A 773 23.25 19.19 -17.87
N SER A 774 22.78 20.24 -18.54
CA SER A 774 23.63 21.09 -19.40
C SER A 774 24.80 21.70 -18.63
N VAL A 775 24.54 22.25 -17.43
CA VAL A 775 25.57 22.83 -16.54
C VAL A 775 26.45 21.73 -15.97
N PHE A 776 25.87 20.61 -15.56
CA PHE A 776 26.60 19.44 -15.07
C PHE A 776 27.64 18.95 -16.09
N PHE A 777 27.25 18.79 -17.36
CA PHE A 777 28.18 18.35 -18.40
C PHE A 777 29.24 19.42 -18.75
N GLN A 778 28.91 20.71 -18.67
CA GLN A 778 29.91 21.78 -18.83
C GLN A 778 30.98 21.73 -17.72
N MET A 779 30.54 21.52 -16.47
CA MET A 779 31.41 21.33 -15.31
C MET A 779 32.31 20.10 -15.48
N CYS A 780 31.73 18.94 -15.86
CA CYS A 780 32.50 17.73 -16.13
C CYS A 780 33.55 17.97 -17.24
N LYS A 781 33.16 18.64 -18.33
CA LYS A 781 34.06 18.97 -19.43
C LYS A 781 35.23 19.87 -19.00
N ALA A 782 34.97 20.88 -18.15
CA ALA A 782 36.00 21.78 -17.63
C ALA A 782 37.06 21.02 -16.82
N HIS A 783 36.63 20.00 -16.09
CA HIS A 783 37.49 19.13 -15.28
C HIS A 783 38.01 17.88 -16.01
N ARG A 784 37.83 17.80 -17.34
CA ARG A 784 38.21 16.65 -18.18
C ARG A 784 37.58 15.32 -17.74
N ILE A 785 36.42 15.37 -17.10
CA ILE A 785 35.60 14.22 -16.79
C ILE A 785 34.77 13.91 -18.04
N GLY A 786 35.18 12.88 -18.77
CA GLY A 786 34.49 12.44 -19.99
C GLY A 786 35.11 11.18 -20.55
N PHE A 787 34.51 10.69 -21.63
CA PHE A 787 34.98 9.50 -22.34
C PHE A 787 35.76 9.91 -23.58
N ASP A 788 36.95 9.34 -23.75
CA ASP A 788 37.76 9.49 -24.95
C ASP A 788 37.42 8.36 -25.92
N ILE A 789 36.76 8.71 -27.02
CA ILE A 789 36.35 7.77 -28.07
C ILE A 789 37.57 7.16 -28.77
N LYS A 790 38.67 7.91 -28.91
CA LYS A 790 39.88 7.42 -29.61
C LYS A 790 40.61 6.40 -28.76
N GLU A 791 40.73 6.62 -27.46
CA GLU A 791 41.42 5.69 -26.56
C GLU A 791 40.48 4.63 -25.95
N ARG A 792 39.17 4.79 -26.17
CA ARG A 792 38.08 3.99 -25.59
C ARG A 792 38.20 3.84 -24.07
N GLN A 793 38.53 4.93 -23.40
CA GLN A 793 38.75 5.00 -21.96
C GLN A 793 38.18 6.31 -21.39
N GLY A 794 38.06 6.40 -20.08
CA GLY A 794 37.48 7.55 -19.40
C GLY A 794 36.09 7.25 -18.83
N SER A 795 35.26 8.27 -18.67
CA SER A 795 34.02 8.18 -17.88
C SER A 795 32.74 8.49 -18.64
N VAL A 796 31.73 7.67 -18.42
CA VAL A 796 30.38 7.76 -19.03
C VAL A 796 29.32 7.75 -17.94
N PHE A 797 28.27 8.56 -18.09
CA PHE A 797 27.20 8.68 -17.11
C PHE A 797 25.95 7.90 -17.53
N ALA A 798 25.23 7.31 -16.58
CA ALA A 798 23.88 6.80 -16.78
C ALA A 798 22.89 7.71 -16.06
N LEU A 799 22.09 8.48 -16.80
CA LEU A 799 21.12 9.42 -16.22
C LEU A 799 19.75 8.75 -16.06
N HIS A 800 19.13 8.87 -14.89
CA HIS A 800 17.89 8.13 -14.56
C HIS A 800 16.61 8.95 -14.75
N ASP A 801 16.62 10.25 -14.48
CA ASP A 801 15.40 11.07 -14.48
C ASP A 801 15.70 12.54 -14.79
N SER A 802 14.73 13.26 -15.36
CA SER A 802 14.85 14.70 -15.61
C SER A 802 14.23 15.55 -14.49
N THR A 803 13.57 14.96 -13.49
CA THR A 803 12.72 15.68 -12.53
C THR A 803 13.44 16.01 -11.23
N GLU A 804 13.86 15.00 -10.49
CA GLU A 804 14.58 15.15 -9.22
C GLU A 804 16.09 15.32 -9.42
N ARG A 805 16.68 14.60 -10.39
CA ARG A 805 18.11 14.63 -10.73
C ARG A 805 19.02 14.42 -9.51
N LYS A 806 18.62 13.62 -8.52
CA LYS A 806 19.42 13.36 -7.31
C LYS A 806 20.32 12.13 -7.43
N SER A 807 20.07 11.29 -8.43
CA SER A 807 20.79 10.06 -8.66
C SER A 807 21.32 9.98 -10.09
N LEU A 808 22.45 9.30 -10.24
CA LEU A 808 23.04 8.99 -11.53
C LEU A 808 23.84 7.69 -11.42
N GLY A 809 24.24 7.14 -12.57
CA GLY A 809 25.28 6.14 -12.66
C GLY A 809 26.53 6.69 -13.32
N LEU A 810 27.65 6.02 -13.07
CA LEU A 810 28.97 6.33 -13.61
C LEU A 810 29.65 5.02 -13.99
N VAL A 811 30.28 4.99 -15.16
CA VAL A 811 31.21 3.95 -15.60
C VAL A 811 32.54 4.64 -15.90
N THR A 812 33.62 4.17 -15.30
CA THR A 812 34.98 4.61 -15.59
C THR A 812 35.80 3.45 -16.12
N ILE A 813 36.41 3.60 -17.29
CA ILE A 813 37.15 2.57 -18.00
C ILE A 813 38.61 2.99 -18.09
N SER A 814 39.53 2.08 -17.77
CA SER A 814 40.99 2.31 -17.76
C SER A 814 41.75 1.06 -18.25
N PRO A 815 43.02 1.17 -18.70
CA PRO A 815 43.87 0.03 -19.00
C PRO A 815 44.21 -0.85 -17.78
N ASP A 816 44.18 -0.27 -16.58
CA ASP A 816 44.52 -0.93 -15.32
C ASP A 816 43.44 -0.71 -14.25
N LEU A 817 43.25 -1.70 -13.38
CA LEU A 817 42.23 -1.68 -12.32
C LEU A 817 42.45 -0.52 -11.34
N LYS A 818 43.71 -0.29 -10.93
CA LYS A 818 44.07 0.78 -10.00
C LYS A 818 43.73 2.16 -10.59
N GLY A 819 44.05 2.39 -11.85
CA GLY A 819 43.70 3.59 -12.60
C GLY A 819 42.19 3.78 -12.69
N ALA A 820 41.42 2.72 -13.00
CA ALA A 820 39.96 2.80 -13.05
C ALA A 820 39.37 3.21 -11.69
N LEU A 821 39.84 2.60 -10.59
CA LEU A 821 39.42 2.90 -9.22
C LEU A 821 39.75 4.34 -8.83
N LEU A 822 41.00 4.77 -9.04
CA LEU A 822 41.45 6.11 -8.68
C LEU A 822 40.75 7.20 -9.52
N THR A 823 40.59 7.00 -10.83
CA THR A 823 39.85 7.94 -11.68
C THR A 823 38.38 8.01 -11.29
N PHE A 824 37.74 6.88 -10.97
CA PHE A 824 36.36 6.87 -10.50
C PHE A 824 36.20 7.67 -9.19
N ALA A 825 37.04 7.40 -8.19
CA ALA A 825 37.05 8.12 -6.91
C ALA A 825 37.34 9.62 -7.09
N HIS A 826 38.30 9.96 -7.94
CA HIS A 826 38.66 11.34 -8.27
C HIS A 826 37.49 12.11 -8.90
N ASN A 827 36.81 11.50 -9.87
CA ASN A 827 35.65 12.11 -10.51
C ASN A 827 34.52 12.38 -9.51
N LEU A 828 34.24 11.45 -8.60
CA LEU A 828 33.25 11.66 -7.54
C LEU A 828 33.66 12.78 -6.59
N SER A 829 34.95 12.88 -6.25
CA SER A 829 35.47 13.96 -5.40
C SER A 829 35.27 15.33 -6.04
N ILE A 830 35.64 15.48 -7.33
CA ILE A 830 35.46 16.75 -8.07
C ILE A 830 33.99 17.11 -8.14
N ILE A 831 33.13 16.17 -8.57
CA ILE A 831 31.69 16.43 -8.68
C ILE A 831 31.13 16.87 -7.33
N HIS A 832 31.52 16.20 -6.23
CA HIS A 832 31.07 16.58 -4.89
C HIS A 832 31.52 18.01 -4.52
N GLN A 833 32.77 18.39 -4.80
CA GLN A 833 33.31 19.71 -4.49
C GLN A 833 32.61 20.83 -5.26
N GLU A 834 32.32 20.62 -6.54
CA GLU A 834 31.67 21.63 -7.38
C GLU A 834 30.20 21.89 -7.02
N ILE A 835 29.48 20.84 -6.60
CA ILE A 835 28.04 20.96 -6.26
C ILE A 835 27.79 21.19 -4.76
N SER A 836 28.84 21.27 -3.94
CA SER A 836 28.73 21.42 -2.49
C SER A 836 29.42 22.69 -2.02
N ALA A 837 28.69 23.52 -1.27
CA ALA A 837 29.25 24.67 -0.59
C ALA A 837 29.66 24.29 0.85
N PRO A 838 30.53 25.07 1.54
CA PRO A 838 30.91 24.83 2.93
C PRO A 838 29.71 24.70 3.89
N ASN A 839 28.66 25.46 3.63
CA ASN A 839 27.40 25.47 4.38
C ASN A 839 26.31 24.55 3.78
N LEU A 840 26.55 23.89 2.64
CA LEU A 840 25.58 23.07 1.94
C LEU A 840 26.24 21.80 1.36
N GLN A 841 26.61 20.87 2.24
CA GLN A 841 27.27 19.62 1.85
C GLN A 841 26.32 18.59 1.19
N GLY A 842 25.02 18.70 1.44
CA GLY A 842 24.03 17.72 0.97
C GLY A 842 24.17 16.33 1.60
N LYS A 843 23.19 15.45 1.36
CA LYS A 843 23.30 14.02 1.68
C LYS A 843 23.84 13.29 0.44
N THR A 844 24.86 12.44 0.64
CA THR A 844 25.51 11.71 -0.45
C THR A 844 26.17 10.41 0.02
N ASN A 845 26.28 9.44 -0.88
CA ASN A 845 27.09 8.24 -0.69
C ASN A 845 28.50 8.34 -1.33
N PHE A 846 28.86 9.46 -1.98
CA PHE A 846 30.13 9.61 -2.71
C PHE A 846 31.34 9.47 -1.78
N LYS A 847 31.36 10.22 -0.68
CA LYS A 847 32.47 10.23 0.29
C LYS A 847 32.77 8.84 0.85
N LYS A 848 31.70 8.10 1.16
CA LYS A 848 31.78 6.76 1.72
C LYS A 848 32.32 5.77 0.69
N LEU A 849 31.87 5.86 -0.56
CA LEU A 849 32.39 5.04 -1.65
C LEU A 849 33.85 5.36 -1.98
N ILE A 850 34.24 6.64 -1.98
CA ILE A 850 35.64 7.06 -2.17
C ILE A 850 36.54 6.40 -1.12
N LYS A 851 36.14 6.47 0.16
CA LYS A 851 36.88 5.83 1.25
C LYS A 851 37.02 4.31 1.04
N ASN A 852 35.96 3.63 0.62
CA ASN A 852 36.03 2.19 0.34
C ASN A 852 36.99 1.88 -0.81
N ILE A 853 36.99 2.70 -1.87
CA ILE A 853 37.93 2.54 -2.98
C ILE A 853 39.37 2.75 -2.51
N GLU A 854 39.64 3.75 -1.67
CA GLU A 854 40.97 3.97 -1.08
C GLU A 854 41.45 2.77 -0.25
N GLU A 855 40.56 2.17 0.54
CA GLU A 855 40.84 0.92 1.30
C GLU A 855 41.19 -0.24 0.36
N VAL A 856 40.39 -0.46 -0.71
CA VAL A 856 40.63 -1.52 -1.71
C VAL A 856 41.96 -1.30 -2.44
N VAL A 857 42.26 -0.06 -2.84
CA VAL A 857 43.54 0.29 -3.49
C VAL A 857 44.71 0.06 -2.55
N GLY A 858 44.57 0.40 -1.25
CA GLY A 858 45.58 0.16 -0.23
C GLY A 858 45.91 -1.34 -0.08
N VAL A 859 44.89 -2.18 0.00
CA VAL A 859 45.05 -3.66 0.07
C VAL A 859 45.73 -4.19 -1.19
N THR A 860 45.34 -3.69 -2.37
CA THR A 860 45.93 -4.12 -3.65
C THR A 860 47.43 -3.81 -3.72
N ILE A 861 47.86 -2.64 -3.22
CA ILE A 861 49.28 -2.25 -3.16
C ILE A 861 50.04 -3.19 -2.23
N GLN A 862 49.49 -3.44 -1.03
CA GLN A 862 50.14 -4.31 -0.05
C GLN A 862 50.30 -5.74 -0.58
N ASN A 863 49.30 -6.29 -1.26
CA ASN A 863 49.38 -7.62 -1.87
C ASN A 863 50.45 -7.67 -2.99
N ALA A 864 50.52 -6.64 -3.83
CA ALA A 864 51.53 -6.56 -4.90
C ALA A 864 52.98 -6.40 -4.37
N GLU A 865 53.15 -5.82 -3.18
CA GLU A 865 54.46 -5.76 -2.50
C GLU A 865 54.85 -7.10 -1.88
N ILE A 866 53.88 -7.85 -1.35
CA ILE A 866 54.09 -9.21 -0.83
C ILE A 866 54.46 -10.17 -1.96
N GLU A 867 53.76 -10.13 -3.10
CA GLU A 867 54.09 -10.96 -4.27
C GLU A 867 55.45 -10.65 -4.90
N LYS A 868 55.96 -9.43 -4.74
CA LYS A 868 57.32 -9.06 -5.20
C LYS A 868 58.42 -9.45 -4.22
N SER A 869 58.07 -9.75 -2.97
CA SER A 869 59.00 -10.13 -1.90
C SER A 869 58.99 -11.64 -1.61
N ALA A 870 57.99 -12.37 -2.10
CA ALA A 870 57.97 -13.83 -2.23
C ALA A 870 58.61 -14.27 -3.56
#